data_AF-A0A445BZ51-F1
#
_entry.id   AF-A0A445BZ51-F1
#
_cell.length_a   1.000
_cell.length_b   1.000
_cell.length_c   1.000
_cell.angle_alpha   90.00
_cell.angle_beta   90.00
_cell.angle_gamma   90.00
#
_symmetry.space_group_name_H-M   'P 1'
#
loop_
_entity.id
_entity.type
_entity.pdbx_description
1 polymer ?
#
loop_
_entity_poly.entity_id
_entity_poly.type
_entity_poly.pdbx_seq_one_letter_code
_entity_poly.pdbx_strand_id
1 'polypeptide(L)'
;MAFGFQVSTTQCGAKLGTLIFEVGKNFMVYIGMIILCSGLHFLLKLYSQPRITSQIIVGLILGNIGFIRNLLTKFHRTFGFIIDFGMMCYMFVLGIEMDPFILFKRPSRYAQVAYGGILSTFIIGLLITPITGYFLHQPRLLEFTIYLCTLLSSSASPVLTRLITHLKIGKSDIGQLVIGAGMHSDFVCSLLLCIGYIISPIPLYCEALRNEHALENHKKIIKTQIIMGLVVLGQMMVVSLLSPLFMNWVNNENPEGKPMKGSHLVLSLAFMVLMCATSPLYGYHPILSAFVTGICLPREGRLSKWVITRVNYLLTIIFHPIFFLWMGYEADFRKSEPSNIGTWIKFFVLLIVSMTGKIVGTIISGAMLGFHWPDSVAIGLLLTMKGHPHIYLAIKGKTCDVTISTCIGMIIASFVTIVQAPYVVANIIKRARKRTRTHQMALQLLDQSNELRILLFVHGPHNIPASINFMEISRGNTDPGILIYVADMIELTDELSATLERDEGVHMATIKDKKVMDMRDQVTNSFQSYVAIDGDGVTLKRTLALSTINNMPQDICVLAEDLMISLLVLPFHRIQRQDGTLDAGNQGFRYVNRKVLRSAPCSVGILVDRGLGNIERISRSEVTINVAVIFIGGKDDREALAYASRVSQHPGVKLTVIRLLVDTNAESSRLVGYMVVNPEQEQERQVDDEYFAQFYENHVVGGHILYTEKHLANAAETFSTLRSLEGLYSLVIVGREGGVNSILTRGMNDWQQCPELGPIGDVLSGPDFSTTMSVLIIQQHRLKGELDGLDEDFSIM
;
A
#
# COMPACT_ATOMS: atom_id res chain seq x y z
N MET A 1 12.77 25.33 -81.59
CA MET A 1 11.48 25.40 -80.86
C MET A 1 11.74 25.03 -79.42
N ALA A 2 11.74 26.02 -78.55
CA ALA A 2 11.96 25.89 -77.12
C ALA A 2 10.66 25.47 -76.44
N PHE A 3 10.73 24.50 -75.52
CA PHE A 3 9.85 24.44 -74.36
C PHE A 3 10.71 24.08 -73.15
N GLY A 4 11.31 25.12 -72.57
CA GLY A 4 11.89 25.05 -71.24
C GLY A 4 10.76 25.05 -70.23
N PHE A 5 10.62 23.95 -69.48
CA PHE A 5 10.04 23.97 -68.16
C PHE A 5 11.17 24.08 -67.15
N GLN A 6 11.68 25.31 -66.97
CA GLN A 6 12.33 25.68 -65.72
C GLN A 6 11.24 25.62 -64.64
N VAL A 7 11.17 24.50 -63.92
CA VAL A 7 10.46 24.47 -62.64
C VAL A 7 11.24 25.41 -61.72
N SER A 8 10.80 26.66 -61.66
CA SER A 8 11.23 27.57 -60.62
C SER A 8 10.80 26.96 -59.29
N THR A 9 11.69 26.23 -58.63
CA THR A 9 11.57 25.93 -57.21
C THR A 9 11.50 27.29 -56.52
N THR A 10 10.28 27.75 -56.27
CA THR A 10 10.07 29.02 -55.60
C THR A 10 10.84 28.97 -54.29
N GLN A 11 11.51 30.07 -53.93
CA GLN A 11 12.27 30.18 -52.68
C GLN A 11 11.41 29.79 -51.45
N CYS A 12 10.08 29.89 -51.58
CA CYS A 12 9.09 29.41 -50.63
C CYS A 12 9.00 27.88 -50.54
N GLY A 13 9.00 27.14 -51.67
CA GLY A 13 8.98 25.68 -51.70
C GLY A 13 10.25 25.06 -51.10
N ALA A 14 11.41 25.64 -51.37
CA ALA A 14 12.67 25.23 -50.74
C ALA A 14 12.66 25.49 -49.22
N LYS A 15 12.19 26.67 -48.79
CA LYS A 15 12.02 26.99 -47.35
C LYS A 15 11.03 26.06 -46.66
N LEU A 16 9.89 25.77 -47.29
CA LEU A 16 8.88 24.86 -46.75
C LEU A 16 9.44 23.44 -46.61
N GLY A 17 10.17 22.95 -47.62
CA GLY A 17 10.84 21.64 -47.57
C GLY A 17 11.85 21.57 -46.41
N THR A 18 12.67 22.60 -46.22
CA THR A 18 13.61 22.66 -45.07
C THR A 18 12.90 22.69 -43.73
N LEU A 19 11.76 23.39 -43.63
CA LEU A 19 10.95 23.47 -42.41
C LEU A 19 10.31 22.12 -42.07
N ILE A 20 9.71 21.45 -43.06
CA ILE A 20 9.12 20.11 -42.89
C ILE A 20 10.20 19.11 -42.44
N PHE A 21 11.39 19.16 -43.05
CA PHE A 21 12.50 18.29 -42.66
C PHE A 21 13.01 18.58 -41.24
N GLU A 22 13.14 19.84 -40.83
CA GLU A 22 13.53 20.19 -39.46
C GLU A 22 12.46 19.80 -38.43
N VAL A 23 11.17 20.00 -38.72
CA VAL A 23 10.06 19.55 -37.87
C VAL A 23 10.05 18.03 -37.75
N GLY A 24 10.20 17.31 -38.86
CA GLY A 24 10.23 15.84 -38.87
C GLY A 24 11.39 15.28 -38.04
N LYS A 25 12.59 15.86 -38.16
CA LYS A 25 13.75 15.49 -37.34
C LYS A 25 13.51 15.72 -35.84
N ASN A 26 12.93 16.86 -35.47
CA ASN A 26 12.62 17.16 -34.07
C ASN A 26 11.54 16.24 -33.51
N PHE A 27 10.53 15.91 -34.31
CA PHE A 27 9.49 14.95 -33.94
C PHE A 27 10.10 13.56 -33.70
N MET A 28 11.03 13.12 -34.55
CA MET A 28 11.74 11.85 -34.33
C MET A 28 12.57 11.86 -33.03
N VAL A 29 13.24 12.96 -32.69
CA VAL A 29 13.96 13.10 -31.41
C VAL A 29 12.99 13.06 -30.21
N TYR A 30 11.84 13.72 -30.34
CA TYR A 30 10.80 13.69 -29.32
C TYR A 30 10.25 12.27 -29.09
N ILE A 31 9.91 11.55 -30.16
CA ILE A 31 9.45 10.16 -30.09
C ILE A 31 10.54 9.23 -29.52
N GLY A 32 11.77 9.37 -30.00
CA GLY A 32 12.92 8.61 -29.48
C GLY A 32 13.12 8.81 -27.98
N MET A 33 12.95 10.04 -27.49
CA MET A 33 13.02 10.34 -26.07
C MET A 33 11.87 9.73 -25.27
N ILE A 34 10.63 9.73 -25.80
CA ILE A 34 9.50 9.05 -25.14
C ILE A 34 9.75 7.54 -25.04
N ILE A 35 10.27 6.93 -26.09
CA ILE A 35 10.60 5.50 -26.12
C ILE A 35 11.68 5.21 -25.08
N LEU A 36 12.76 6.00 -25.05
CA LEU A 36 13.85 5.85 -24.08
C LEU A 36 13.38 6.05 -22.64
N CYS A 37 12.54 7.06 -22.38
CA CYS A 37 11.94 7.28 -21.07
C CYS A 37 11.06 6.11 -20.64
N SER A 38 10.26 5.56 -21.55
CA SER A 38 9.38 4.42 -21.28
C SER A 38 10.18 3.14 -21.02
N GLY A 39 11.23 2.89 -21.81
CA GLY A 39 12.15 1.76 -21.62
C GLY A 39 12.90 1.83 -20.28
N LEU A 40 13.46 3.00 -19.95
CA LEU A 40 14.13 3.19 -18.66
C LEU A 40 13.14 3.10 -17.49
N HIS A 41 11.91 3.60 -17.66
CA HIS A 41 10.87 3.46 -16.63
C HIS A 41 10.53 2.00 -16.36
N PHE A 42 10.46 1.15 -17.39
CA PHE A 42 10.22 -0.28 -17.24
C PHE A 42 11.30 -0.95 -16.37
N LEU A 43 12.58 -0.61 -16.58
CA LEU A 43 13.69 -1.08 -15.76
C LEU A 43 13.62 -0.56 -14.31
N LEU A 44 13.35 0.74 -14.16
CA LEU A 44 13.28 1.40 -12.85
C LEU A 44 12.01 1.03 -12.04
N LYS A 45 10.99 0.46 -12.69
CA LYS A 45 9.79 -0.06 -12.02
C LYS A 45 10.12 -1.17 -11.03
N LEU A 46 11.17 -1.97 -11.30
CA LEU A 46 11.65 -3.01 -10.38
C LEU A 46 12.09 -2.42 -9.03
N TYR A 47 12.59 -1.18 -9.04
CA TYR A 47 13.00 -0.43 -7.85
C TYR A 47 11.89 0.50 -7.32
N SER A 48 10.64 0.34 -7.78
CA SER A 48 9.50 1.17 -7.38
C SER A 48 9.67 2.68 -7.62
N GLN A 49 10.52 3.06 -8.59
CA GLN A 49 10.81 4.46 -8.89
C GLN A 49 9.71 5.10 -9.75
N PRO A 50 9.33 6.36 -9.48
CA PRO A 50 8.32 7.07 -10.26
C PRO A 50 8.82 7.42 -11.68
N ARG A 51 7.90 7.60 -12.62
CA ARG A 51 8.21 7.96 -14.03
C ARG A 51 9.00 9.27 -14.18
N ILE A 52 8.87 10.19 -13.23
CA ILE A 52 9.64 11.44 -13.23
C ILE A 52 11.16 11.18 -13.12
N THR A 53 11.57 10.11 -12.41
CA THR A 53 12.98 9.73 -12.25
C THR A 53 13.60 9.35 -13.59
N SER A 54 12.91 8.53 -14.39
CA SER A 54 13.40 8.14 -15.72
C SER A 54 13.47 9.34 -16.67
N GLN A 55 12.50 10.26 -16.59
CA GLN A 55 12.50 11.46 -17.43
C GLN A 55 13.65 12.42 -17.09
N ILE A 56 13.98 12.60 -15.80
CA ILE A 56 15.14 13.41 -15.39
C ILE A 56 16.44 12.81 -15.91
N ILE A 57 16.65 11.50 -15.73
CA ILE A 57 17.86 10.80 -16.18
C ILE A 57 18.02 10.92 -17.70
N VAL A 58 16.97 10.57 -18.45
CA VAL A 58 16.99 10.66 -19.91
C VAL A 58 17.20 12.10 -20.36
N GLY A 59 16.52 13.07 -19.75
CA GLY A 59 16.68 14.49 -20.05
C GLY A 59 18.13 14.96 -19.88
N LEU A 60 18.75 14.68 -18.72
CA LEU A 60 20.13 15.05 -18.42
C LEU A 60 21.14 14.42 -19.39
N ILE A 61 20.98 13.13 -19.71
CA ILE A 61 21.85 12.43 -20.66
C ILE A 61 21.69 13.04 -22.06
N LEU A 62 20.45 13.11 -22.55
CA LEU A 62 20.16 13.52 -23.92
C LEU A 62 20.53 14.98 -24.18
N GLY A 63 20.30 15.86 -23.20
CA GLY A 63 20.64 17.29 -23.27
C GLY A 63 22.14 17.58 -23.30
N ASN A 64 22.98 16.66 -22.81
CA ASN A 64 24.43 16.82 -22.76
C ASN A 64 25.18 16.09 -23.89
N ILE A 65 24.49 15.27 -24.70
CA ILE A 65 25.06 14.67 -25.92
C ILE A 65 25.25 15.75 -26.99
N GLY A 66 26.48 15.92 -27.48
CA GLY A 66 26.86 17.05 -28.36
C GLY A 66 26.00 17.23 -29.62
N PHE A 67 25.69 16.14 -30.33
CA PHE A 67 24.84 16.20 -31.53
C PHE A 67 23.40 16.66 -31.22
N ILE A 68 22.80 16.09 -30.18
CA ILE A 68 21.43 16.38 -29.78
C ILE A 68 21.34 17.80 -29.21
N ARG A 69 22.36 18.23 -28.46
CA ARG A 69 22.46 19.57 -27.94
C ARG A 69 22.52 20.62 -29.04
N ASN A 70 23.31 20.41 -30.09
CA ASN A 70 23.35 21.30 -31.26
C ASN A 70 21.99 21.40 -31.96
N LEU A 71 21.26 20.28 -32.04
CA LEU A 71 19.90 20.28 -32.57
C LEU A 71 18.94 21.10 -31.68
N LEU A 72 18.98 20.89 -30.37
CA LEU A 72 18.16 21.60 -29.38
C LEU A 72 18.46 23.11 -29.36
N THR A 73 19.71 23.50 -29.59
CA THR A 73 20.15 24.91 -29.59
C THR A 73 19.34 25.75 -30.58
N LYS A 74 19.04 25.21 -31.77
CA LYS A 74 18.25 25.90 -32.81
C LYS A 74 16.81 26.21 -32.37
N PHE A 75 16.23 25.38 -31.50
CA PHE A 75 14.83 25.46 -31.07
C PHE A 75 14.66 25.87 -29.62
N HIS A 76 15.75 26.21 -28.94
CA HIS A 76 15.76 26.53 -27.51
C HIS A 76 14.74 27.62 -27.12
N ARG A 77 14.62 28.67 -27.94
CA ARG A 77 13.66 29.76 -27.71
C ARG A 77 12.20 29.27 -27.80
N THR A 78 11.90 28.39 -28.75
CA THR A 78 10.58 27.78 -28.91
C THR A 78 10.25 26.86 -27.73
N PHE A 79 11.22 26.07 -27.26
CA PHE A 79 11.04 25.26 -26.05
C PHE A 79 10.73 26.15 -24.84
N GLY A 80 11.44 27.27 -24.66
CA GLY A 80 11.16 28.22 -23.59
C GLY A 80 9.68 28.65 -23.55
N PHE A 81 9.09 29.02 -24.68
CA PHE A 81 7.68 29.41 -24.76
C PHE A 81 6.71 28.25 -24.46
N ILE A 82 7.00 27.06 -24.98
CA ILE A 82 6.19 25.85 -24.71
C ILE A 82 6.26 25.50 -23.20
N ILE A 83 7.46 25.61 -22.61
CA ILE A 83 7.68 25.35 -21.19
C ILE A 83 6.95 26.38 -20.32
N ASP A 84 7.04 27.65 -20.66
CA ASP A 84 6.33 28.71 -19.93
C ASP A 84 4.81 28.49 -20.00
N PHE A 85 4.27 28.14 -21.18
CA PHE A 85 2.85 27.83 -21.34
C PHE A 85 2.39 26.63 -20.50
N GLY A 86 3.09 25.50 -20.57
CA GLY A 86 2.66 24.34 -19.78
C GLY A 86 2.91 24.50 -18.28
N MET A 87 3.87 25.33 -17.85
CA MET A 87 3.98 25.71 -16.43
C MET A 87 2.82 26.61 -15.99
N MET A 88 2.27 27.47 -16.87
CA MET A 88 1.02 28.18 -16.59
C MET A 88 -0.12 27.18 -16.39
N CYS A 89 -0.28 26.21 -17.29
CA CYS A 89 -1.29 25.16 -17.15
C CYS A 89 -1.11 24.33 -15.86
N TYR A 90 0.14 23.98 -15.51
CA TYR A 90 0.46 23.26 -14.28
C TYR A 90 0.05 24.05 -13.04
N MET A 91 0.46 25.33 -12.96
CA MET A 91 0.12 26.16 -11.81
C MET A 91 -1.36 26.51 -11.74
N PHE A 92 -2.05 26.61 -12.87
CA PHE A 92 -3.51 26.76 -12.90
C PHE A 92 -4.22 25.56 -12.28
N VAL A 93 -3.87 24.33 -12.70
CA VAL A 93 -4.43 23.10 -12.12
C VAL A 93 -4.08 22.98 -10.64
N LEU A 94 -2.83 23.28 -10.27
CA LEU A 94 -2.41 23.32 -8.88
C LEU A 94 -3.27 24.30 -8.06
N GLY A 95 -3.57 25.48 -8.61
CA GLY A 95 -4.46 26.46 -7.97
C GLY A 95 -5.87 25.92 -7.73
N ILE A 96 -6.48 25.25 -8.71
CA ILE A 96 -7.84 24.68 -8.59
C ILE A 96 -7.89 23.55 -7.55
N GLU A 97 -6.84 22.75 -7.45
CA GLU A 97 -6.77 21.64 -6.48
C GLU A 97 -6.70 22.13 -5.02
N MET A 98 -6.27 23.38 -4.80
CA MET A 98 -6.13 23.99 -3.48
C MET A 98 -7.41 24.69 -3.02
N ASP A 99 -7.73 24.58 -1.73
CA ASP A 99 -8.83 25.30 -1.10
C ASP A 99 -8.29 26.52 -0.33
N PRO A 100 -8.56 27.77 -0.78
CA PRO A 100 -8.08 28.96 -0.08
C PRO A 100 -8.72 29.17 1.29
N PHE A 101 -9.96 28.67 1.51
CA PHE A 101 -10.68 28.89 2.75
C PHE A 101 -10.10 28.09 3.92
N ILE A 102 -9.23 27.12 3.63
CA ILE A 102 -8.58 26.29 4.65
C ILE A 102 -7.63 27.08 5.55
N LEU A 103 -7.08 28.21 5.07
CA LEU A 103 -6.22 29.10 5.86
C LEU A 103 -6.96 29.83 6.98
N PHE A 104 -8.26 30.07 6.82
CA PHE A 104 -9.08 30.79 7.80
C PHE A 104 -9.66 29.88 8.89
N LYS A 105 -9.56 28.55 8.73
CA LYS A 105 -10.01 27.56 9.71
C LYS A 105 -8.87 27.22 10.69
N ARG A 106 -9.22 26.66 11.85
CA ARG A 106 -8.23 26.19 12.84
C ARG A 106 -7.27 25.18 12.18
N PRO A 107 -5.93 25.30 12.38
CA PRO A 107 -4.96 24.47 11.67
C PRO A 107 -5.16 22.99 12.01
N SER A 108 -5.47 22.20 10.99
CA SER A 108 -5.57 20.74 11.05
C SER A 108 -4.21 20.12 11.42
N ARG A 109 -4.22 18.82 11.79
CA ARG A 109 -2.97 18.07 12.05
C ARG A 109 -1.99 18.16 10.87
N TYR A 110 -2.51 18.09 9.64
CA TYR A 110 -1.75 18.23 8.40
C TYR A 110 -1.12 19.62 8.23
N ALA A 111 -1.88 20.68 8.55
CA ALA A 111 -1.40 22.06 8.46
C ALA A 111 -0.29 22.34 9.48
N GLN A 112 -0.39 21.82 10.71
CA GLN A 112 0.64 21.99 11.74
C GLN A 112 1.98 21.36 11.34
N VAL A 113 1.95 20.17 10.73
CA VAL A 113 3.14 19.51 10.19
C VAL A 113 3.73 20.31 9.02
N ALA A 114 2.88 20.80 8.11
CA ALA A 114 3.31 21.63 6.99
C ALA A 114 4.00 22.92 7.44
N TYR A 115 3.37 23.68 8.34
CA TYR A 115 3.89 24.97 8.81
C TYR A 115 5.17 24.80 9.62
N GLY A 116 5.26 23.77 10.47
CA GLY A 116 6.52 23.45 11.17
C GLY A 116 7.65 23.14 10.21
N GLY A 117 7.39 22.34 9.16
CA GLY A 117 8.36 22.05 8.10
C GLY A 117 8.80 23.29 7.31
N ILE A 118 7.85 24.17 6.93
CA ILE A 118 8.14 25.41 6.19
C ILE A 118 8.99 26.36 7.05
N LEU A 119 8.57 26.62 8.29
CA LEU A 119 9.22 27.57 9.18
C LEU A 119 10.64 27.12 9.55
N SER A 120 10.81 25.85 9.91
CA SER A 120 12.11 25.27 10.21
C SER A 120 13.08 25.35 9.03
N THR A 121 12.62 24.93 7.83
CA THR A 121 13.45 24.99 6.61
C THR A 121 13.79 26.43 6.22
N PHE A 122 12.86 27.36 6.41
CA PHE A 122 13.08 28.77 6.09
C PHE A 122 14.12 29.40 7.01
N ILE A 123 14.05 29.14 8.32
CA ILE A 123 15.03 29.65 9.31
C ILE A 123 16.42 29.09 9.03
N ILE A 124 16.55 27.77 8.84
CA ILE A 124 17.84 27.13 8.54
C ILE A 124 18.41 27.64 7.21
N GLY A 125 17.54 27.79 6.20
CA GLY A 125 17.91 28.39 4.92
C GLY A 125 18.45 29.81 5.05
N LEU A 126 17.79 30.67 5.84
CA LEU A 126 18.20 32.07 6.06
C LEU A 126 19.57 32.17 6.73
N LEU A 127 19.90 31.26 7.64
CA LEU A 127 21.18 31.24 8.34
C LEU A 127 22.34 30.79 7.43
N ILE A 128 22.10 29.79 6.57
CA ILE A 128 23.16 29.13 5.81
C ILE A 128 23.39 29.78 4.43
N THR A 129 22.33 30.23 3.76
CA THR A 129 22.38 30.77 2.38
C THR A 129 23.31 31.98 2.19
N PRO A 130 23.43 32.94 3.12
CA PRO A 130 24.35 34.07 2.97
C PRO A 130 25.83 33.64 3.01
N ILE A 131 26.15 32.54 3.69
CA ILE A 131 27.52 32.10 3.97
C ILE A 131 28.11 31.31 2.78
N THR A 132 27.26 30.65 1.98
CA THR A 132 27.67 29.72 0.91
C THR A 132 28.06 30.38 -0.41
N GLY A 133 27.87 31.70 -0.54
CA GLY A 133 28.26 32.44 -1.74
C GLY A 133 27.55 31.94 -3.01
N TYR A 134 26.24 31.72 -2.94
CA TYR A 134 25.45 31.26 -4.09
C TYR A 134 25.23 32.34 -5.18
N PHE A 135 25.41 33.62 -4.84
CA PHE A 135 25.16 34.77 -5.71
C PHE A 135 26.47 35.49 -6.08
N LEU A 136 26.58 35.97 -7.34
CA LEU A 136 27.80 36.61 -7.86
C LEU A 136 27.99 38.08 -7.42
N HIS A 137 26.93 38.82 -7.07
CA HIS A 137 26.98 40.25 -6.70
C HIS A 137 26.19 40.54 -5.42
N GLN A 138 26.76 41.40 -4.55
CA GLN A 138 26.29 41.67 -3.18
C GLN A 138 25.12 42.66 -2.98
N PRO A 139 24.69 43.54 -3.92
CA PRO A 139 23.93 44.72 -3.51
C PRO A 139 22.54 44.40 -2.95
N ARG A 140 22.00 43.19 -3.14
CA ARG A 140 20.70 42.80 -2.59
C ARG A 140 20.55 41.29 -2.29
N LEU A 141 21.50 40.76 -1.51
CA LEU A 141 21.56 39.35 -1.06
C LEU A 141 20.28 38.87 -0.36
N LEU A 142 19.59 39.74 0.40
CA LEU A 142 18.48 39.36 1.27
C LEU A 142 17.22 38.91 0.50
N GLU A 143 16.84 39.61 -0.57
CA GLU A 143 15.65 39.26 -1.36
C GLU A 143 15.82 37.94 -2.09
N PHE A 144 17.00 37.72 -2.68
CA PHE A 144 17.38 36.46 -3.29
C PHE A 144 17.49 35.32 -2.28
N THR A 145 17.96 35.61 -1.07
CA THR A 145 17.99 34.64 0.05
C THR A 145 16.58 34.24 0.44
N ILE A 146 15.65 35.18 0.62
CA ILE A 146 14.23 34.90 0.92
C ILE A 146 13.60 34.05 -0.18
N TYR A 147 13.85 34.39 -1.44
CA TYR A 147 13.37 33.62 -2.59
C TYR A 147 13.91 32.18 -2.57
N LEU A 148 15.21 32.00 -2.36
CA LEU A 148 15.83 30.68 -2.30
C LEU A 148 15.32 29.87 -1.10
N CYS A 149 15.17 30.49 0.08
CA CYS A 149 14.59 29.85 1.26
C CYS A 149 13.15 29.42 1.03
N THR A 150 12.34 30.25 0.37
CA THR A 150 10.95 29.90 0.02
C THR A 150 10.91 28.71 -0.95
N LEU A 151 11.82 28.68 -1.93
CA LEU A 151 11.98 27.57 -2.86
C LEU A 151 12.46 26.28 -2.17
N LEU A 152 13.35 26.39 -1.19
CA LEU A 152 13.84 25.26 -0.37
C LEU A 152 12.74 24.74 0.57
N SER A 153 11.88 25.60 1.10
CA SER A 153 10.75 25.22 1.94
C SER A 153 9.58 24.61 1.16
N SER A 154 9.46 24.88 -0.14
CA SER A 154 8.38 24.31 -0.96
C SER A 154 8.58 22.79 -1.19
N SER A 155 7.48 22.08 -1.40
CA SER A 155 7.43 20.64 -1.65
C SER A 155 6.74 20.38 -3.00
N ALA A 156 6.73 19.15 -3.49
CA ALA A 156 6.03 18.79 -4.72
C ALA A 156 4.89 17.83 -4.43
N SER A 157 3.79 18.36 -3.89
CA SER A 157 2.62 17.58 -3.52
C SER A 157 2.04 16.75 -4.67
N PRO A 158 1.97 17.18 -5.95
CA PRO A 158 1.41 16.31 -6.99
C PRO A 158 2.28 15.09 -7.30
N VAL A 159 3.61 15.25 -7.22
CA VAL A 159 4.56 14.14 -7.40
C VAL A 159 4.49 13.19 -6.21
N LEU A 160 4.43 13.76 -5.00
CA LEU A 160 4.33 13.02 -3.76
C LEU A 160 3.03 12.20 -3.67
N THR A 161 1.89 12.81 -3.98
CA THR A 161 0.58 12.16 -4.00
C THR A 161 0.53 11.02 -5.01
N ARG A 162 1.06 11.22 -6.23
CA ARG A 162 1.16 10.15 -7.22
C ARG A 162 2.06 9.01 -6.75
N LEU A 163 3.19 9.30 -6.12
CA LEU A 163 4.09 8.27 -5.58
C LEU A 163 3.41 7.46 -4.47
N ILE A 164 2.84 8.13 -3.47
CA ILE A 164 2.16 7.51 -2.34
C ILE A 164 0.97 6.65 -2.81
N THR A 165 0.24 7.13 -3.81
CA THR A 165 -0.89 6.40 -4.41
C THR A 165 -0.41 5.17 -5.20
N HIS A 166 0.66 5.31 -5.98
CA HIS A 166 1.27 4.19 -6.72
C HIS A 166 1.82 3.11 -5.79
N LEU A 167 2.38 3.50 -4.64
CA LEU A 167 2.88 2.60 -3.60
C LEU A 167 1.76 2.04 -2.68
N LYS A 168 0.48 2.30 -3.02
CA LYS A 168 -0.72 1.82 -2.31
C LYS A 168 -0.83 2.21 -0.83
N ILE A 169 -0.06 3.19 -0.36
CA ILE A 169 -0.12 3.69 1.03
C ILE A 169 -0.97 4.96 1.20
N GLY A 170 -1.55 5.50 0.12
CA GLY A 170 -2.33 6.75 0.18
C GLY A 170 -3.55 6.74 1.07
N LYS A 171 -4.13 5.57 1.36
CA LYS A 171 -5.25 5.44 2.31
C LYS A 171 -4.81 5.33 3.77
N SER A 172 -3.54 5.02 4.05
CA SER A 172 -3.04 4.93 5.42
C SER A 172 -3.00 6.29 6.11
N ASP A 173 -3.05 6.31 7.45
CA ASP A 173 -2.99 7.55 8.24
C ASP A 173 -1.75 8.38 7.93
N ILE A 174 -0.58 7.73 7.78
CA ILE A 174 0.68 8.38 7.40
C ILE A 174 0.59 8.92 5.96
N GLY A 175 0.00 8.15 5.04
CA GLY A 175 -0.17 8.57 3.64
C GLY A 175 -1.08 9.78 3.49
N GLN A 176 -2.24 9.78 4.16
CA GLN A 176 -3.15 10.92 4.22
C GLN A 176 -2.49 12.14 4.86
N LEU A 177 -1.71 11.93 5.92
CA LEU A 177 -0.98 12.98 6.61
C LEU A 177 0.06 13.66 5.72
N VAL A 178 0.84 12.87 4.99
CA VAL A 178 1.87 13.38 4.07
C VAL A 178 1.25 14.09 2.87
N ILE A 179 0.18 13.54 2.28
CA ILE A 179 -0.53 14.18 1.16
C ILE A 179 -1.11 15.53 1.60
N GLY A 180 -1.83 15.55 2.73
CA GLY A 180 -2.42 16.76 3.30
C GLY A 180 -1.37 17.82 3.63
N ALA A 181 -0.31 17.44 4.34
CA ALA A 181 0.77 18.36 4.70
C ALA A 181 1.52 18.89 3.46
N GLY A 182 1.71 18.05 2.45
CA GLY A 182 2.29 18.44 1.17
C GLY A 182 1.45 19.51 0.47
N MET A 183 0.13 19.32 0.36
CA MET A 183 -0.76 20.31 -0.28
C MET A 183 -0.74 21.65 0.46
N HIS A 184 -0.80 21.64 1.79
CA HIS A 184 -0.68 22.87 2.59
C HIS A 184 0.68 23.55 2.40
N SER A 185 1.77 22.79 2.36
CA SER A 185 3.11 23.32 2.13
C SER A 185 3.21 23.99 0.76
N ASP A 186 2.70 23.35 -0.29
CA ASP A 186 2.72 23.86 -1.65
C ASP A 186 1.87 25.12 -1.79
N PHE A 187 0.68 25.14 -1.18
CA PHE A 187 -0.20 26.29 -1.21
C PHE A 187 0.43 27.52 -0.56
N VAL A 188 0.93 27.38 0.68
CA VAL A 188 1.57 28.50 1.40
C VAL A 188 2.85 28.95 0.72
N CYS A 189 3.71 28.02 0.30
CA CYS A 189 4.96 28.41 -0.37
C CYS A 189 4.70 29.06 -1.74
N SER A 190 3.70 28.59 -2.49
CA SER A 190 3.33 29.22 -3.75
C SER A 190 2.79 30.64 -3.52
N LEU A 191 1.93 30.83 -2.51
CA LEU A 191 1.47 32.17 -2.11
C LEU A 191 2.63 33.09 -1.68
N LEU A 192 3.60 32.58 -0.92
CA LEU A 192 4.81 33.32 -0.56
C LEU A 192 5.66 33.68 -1.77
N LEU A 193 5.80 32.79 -2.76
CA LEU A 193 6.47 33.09 -4.03
C LEU A 193 5.70 34.15 -4.84
N CYS A 194 4.36 34.10 -4.83
CA CYS A 194 3.51 35.09 -5.46
C CYS A 194 3.74 36.49 -4.88
N ILE A 195 3.66 36.59 -3.55
CA ILE A 195 3.90 37.83 -2.81
C ILE A 195 5.34 38.30 -3.02
N GLY A 196 6.31 37.38 -2.94
CA GLY A 196 7.72 37.66 -3.19
C GLY A 196 7.97 38.23 -4.59
N TYR A 197 7.28 37.74 -5.62
CA TYR A 197 7.39 38.30 -6.97
C TYR A 197 6.79 39.71 -7.10
N ILE A 198 5.69 40.00 -6.39
CA ILE A 198 5.08 41.33 -6.39
C ILE A 198 5.99 42.34 -5.68
N ILE A 199 6.57 41.94 -4.54
CA ILE A 199 7.50 42.77 -3.78
C ILE A 199 8.82 42.95 -4.57
N SER A 200 9.34 41.88 -5.16
CA SER A 200 10.62 41.89 -5.85
C SER A 200 10.46 41.37 -7.29
N PRO A 201 10.03 42.23 -8.24
CA PRO A 201 9.85 41.84 -9.64
C PRO A 201 11.21 41.54 -10.28
N ILE A 202 11.54 40.25 -10.32
CA ILE A 202 12.82 39.67 -10.75
C ILE A 202 13.35 40.28 -12.09
N PRO A 203 12.56 40.45 -13.17
CA PRO A 203 13.08 40.96 -14.44
C PRO A 203 13.54 42.43 -14.39
N LEU A 204 12.74 43.30 -13.79
CA LEU A 204 13.09 44.72 -13.58
C LEU A 204 14.26 44.87 -12.61
N TYR A 205 14.39 43.93 -11.69
CA TYR A 205 15.40 43.92 -10.66
C TYR A 205 16.77 43.47 -11.18
N CYS A 206 16.80 42.42 -12.02
CA CYS A 206 18.01 41.94 -12.66
C CYS A 206 18.52 42.92 -13.72
N GLU A 207 17.62 43.68 -14.38
CA GLU A 207 18.00 44.84 -15.20
C GLU A 207 18.55 46.02 -14.37
N ALA A 208 17.98 46.30 -13.19
CA ALA A 208 18.46 47.36 -12.31
C ALA A 208 19.82 47.07 -11.67
N LEU A 209 20.19 45.79 -11.51
CA LEU A 209 21.53 45.36 -11.06
C LEU A 209 22.64 45.66 -12.10
N ARG A 210 22.27 45.79 -13.38
CA ARG A 210 23.19 46.02 -14.50
C ARG A 210 23.43 47.50 -14.82
N ASN A 211 22.60 48.41 -14.30
CA ASN A 211 22.64 49.84 -14.61
C ASN A 211 22.80 50.69 -13.34
N GLU A 212 23.80 51.57 -13.28
CA GLU A 212 24.18 52.37 -12.10
C GLU A 212 23.20 53.51 -11.69
N HIS A 213 22.11 53.73 -12.42
CA HIS A 213 21.16 54.82 -12.10
C HIS A 213 20.17 54.44 -10.99
N ALA A 214 20.60 54.54 -9.73
CA ALA A 214 19.87 54.02 -8.57
C ALA A 214 18.56 54.77 -8.19
N LEU A 215 18.47 56.09 -8.40
CA LEU A 215 17.38 56.92 -7.84
C LEU A 215 16.10 56.93 -8.70
N GLU A 216 16.21 57.08 -10.03
CA GLU A 216 15.05 57.00 -10.94
C GLU A 216 14.46 55.58 -10.99
N ASN A 217 15.32 54.58 -10.82
CA ASN A 217 14.92 53.17 -10.76
C ASN A 217 14.08 52.87 -9.49
N HIS A 218 14.36 53.48 -8.35
CA HIS A 218 13.62 53.20 -7.10
C HIS A 218 12.15 53.65 -7.18
N LYS A 219 11.88 54.86 -7.70
CA LYS A 219 10.52 55.38 -7.90
C LYS A 219 9.76 54.54 -8.95
N LYS A 220 10.44 54.10 -10.02
CA LYS A 220 9.87 53.21 -11.04
C LYS A 220 9.54 51.83 -10.47
N ILE A 221 10.40 51.27 -9.62
CA ILE A 221 10.18 49.98 -8.95
C ILE A 221 8.96 50.05 -8.02
N ILE A 222 8.88 51.04 -7.12
CA ILE A 222 7.74 51.21 -6.19
C ILE A 222 6.43 51.40 -6.97
N LYS A 223 6.43 52.25 -8.01
CA LYS A 223 5.26 52.45 -8.86
C LYS A 223 4.81 51.13 -9.50
N THR A 224 5.77 50.32 -9.97
CA THR A 224 5.47 49.02 -10.59
C THR A 224 4.94 48.02 -9.56
N GLN A 225 5.50 47.96 -8.35
CA GLN A 225 5.01 47.11 -7.25
C GLN A 225 3.55 47.42 -6.90
N ILE A 226 3.21 48.70 -6.73
CA ILE A 226 1.84 49.14 -6.39
C ILE A 226 0.87 48.78 -7.53
N ILE A 227 1.25 49.03 -8.79
CA ILE A 227 0.41 48.70 -9.95
C ILE A 227 0.20 47.18 -10.04
N MET A 228 1.25 46.38 -9.93
CA MET A 228 1.14 44.92 -9.97
C MET A 228 0.28 44.39 -8.81
N GLY A 229 0.46 44.91 -7.60
CA GLY A 229 -0.35 44.55 -6.44
C GLY A 229 -1.83 44.86 -6.66
N LEU A 230 -2.16 46.05 -7.14
CA LEU A 230 -3.53 46.47 -7.43
C LEU A 230 -4.16 45.62 -8.54
N VAL A 231 -3.40 45.30 -9.60
CA VAL A 231 -3.89 44.47 -10.71
C VAL A 231 -4.12 43.03 -10.26
N VAL A 232 -3.23 42.44 -9.47
CA VAL A 232 -3.42 41.08 -8.93
C VAL A 232 -4.63 41.04 -7.99
N LEU A 233 -4.79 42.04 -7.12
CA LEU A 233 -5.99 42.16 -6.27
C LEU A 233 -7.26 42.31 -7.11
N GLY A 234 -7.22 43.16 -8.14
CA GLY A 234 -8.33 43.34 -9.09
C GLY A 234 -8.66 42.03 -9.83
N GLN A 235 -7.65 41.30 -10.31
CA GLN A 235 -7.82 39.98 -10.90
C GLN A 235 -8.50 39.03 -9.90
N MET A 236 -8.03 38.94 -8.66
CA MET A 236 -8.63 38.05 -7.67
C MET A 236 -10.08 38.40 -7.35
N MET A 237 -10.39 39.69 -7.23
CA MET A 237 -11.75 40.17 -7.02
C MET A 237 -12.66 39.81 -8.20
N VAL A 238 -12.24 40.09 -9.42
CA VAL A 238 -13.01 39.81 -10.64
C VAL A 238 -13.21 38.30 -10.84
N VAL A 239 -12.16 37.49 -10.65
CA VAL A 239 -12.25 36.03 -10.76
C VAL A 239 -13.13 35.45 -9.67
N SER A 240 -12.97 35.89 -8.42
CA SER A 240 -13.78 35.39 -7.30
C SER A 240 -15.25 35.75 -7.42
N LEU A 241 -15.59 36.85 -8.08
CA LEU A 241 -16.98 37.26 -8.32
C LEU A 241 -17.60 36.55 -9.52
N LEU A 242 -16.89 36.52 -10.66
CA LEU A 242 -17.43 36.00 -11.92
C LEU A 242 -17.38 34.47 -12.01
N SER A 243 -16.34 33.83 -11.48
CA SER A 243 -16.16 32.37 -11.60
C SER A 243 -17.30 31.56 -10.98
N PRO A 244 -17.76 31.81 -9.73
CA PRO A 244 -18.86 31.01 -9.17
C PRO A 244 -20.17 31.22 -9.93
N LEU A 245 -20.46 32.45 -10.39
CA LEU A 245 -21.66 32.76 -11.18
C LEU A 245 -21.67 31.99 -12.51
N PHE A 246 -20.55 32.05 -13.23
CA PHE A 246 -20.39 31.37 -14.51
C PHE A 246 -20.42 29.84 -14.35
N MET A 247 -19.73 29.31 -13.36
CA MET A 247 -19.65 27.87 -13.10
C MET A 247 -21.01 27.28 -12.68
N ASN A 248 -21.75 27.99 -11.82
CA ASN A 248 -23.08 27.56 -11.42
C ASN A 248 -24.04 27.57 -12.60
N TRP A 249 -23.97 28.58 -13.47
CA TRP A 249 -24.75 28.61 -14.71
C TRP A 249 -24.42 27.42 -15.63
N VAL A 250 -23.13 27.14 -15.87
CA VAL A 250 -22.71 26.00 -16.70
C VAL A 250 -23.16 24.67 -16.10
N ASN A 251 -23.03 24.49 -14.79
CA ASN A 251 -23.44 23.26 -14.11
C ASN A 251 -24.97 23.08 -14.15
N ASN A 252 -25.75 24.14 -13.96
CA ASN A 252 -27.22 24.08 -14.01
C ASN A 252 -27.74 23.72 -15.41
N GLU A 253 -27.11 24.24 -16.46
CA GLU A 253 -27.42 23.91 -17.86
C GLU A 253 -26.94 22.51 -18.29
N ASN A 254 -26.10 21.85 -17.48
CA ASN A 254 -25.50 20.54 -17.79
C ASN A 254 -25.58 19.59 -16.57
N PRO A 255 -26.79 19.11 -16.19
CA PRO A 255 -26.99 18.25 -15.03
C PRO A 255 -26.21 16.92 -15.11
N GLU A 256 -25.97 16.32 -13.95
CA GLU A 256 -25.20 15.08 -13.80
C GLU A 256 -25.85 13.91 -14.58
N GLY A 257 -25.02 13.10 -15.24
CA GLY A 257 -25.46 11.98 -16.08
C GLY A 257 -25.61 12.28 -17.59
N LYS A 258 -25.64 13.54 -18.03
CA LYS A 258 -25.69 13.92 -19.47
C LYS A 258 -24.35 14.46 -19.99
N PRO A 259 -23.95 14.15 -21.25
CA PRO A 259 -22.74 14.72 -21.85
C PRO A 259 -22.82 16.25 -21.92
N MET A 260 -21.68 16.92 -21.72
CA MET A 260 -21.60 18.38 -21.68
C MET A 260 -21.75 18.94 -23.10
N LYS A 261 -22.59 19.97 -23.31
CA LYS A 261 -22.68 20.56 -24.65
C LYS A 261 -21.34 21.20 -25.01
N GLY A 262 -20.88 20.96 -26.24
CA GLY A 262 -19.57 21.45 -26.72
C GLY A 262 -19.43 22.98 -26.63
N SER A 263 -20.52 23.72 -26.87
CA SER A 263 -20.54 25.19 -26.77
C SER A 263 -20.23 25.70 -25.36
N HIS A 264 -20.83 25.13 -24.32
CA HIS A 264 -20.55 25.50 -22.93
C HIS A 264 -19.10 25.18 -22.55
N LEU A 265 -18.54 24.08 -23.05
CA LEU A 265 -17.15 23.71 -22.82
C LEU A 265 -16.18 24.70 -23.46
N VAL A 266 -16.42 25.08 -24.73
CA VAL A 266 -15.61 26.09 -25.43
C VAL A 266 -15.71 27.45 -24.72
N LEU A 267 -16.92 27.86 -24.34
CA LEU A 267 -17.13 29.12 -23.62
C LEU A 267 -16.43 29.14 -22.26
N SER A 268 -16.43 28.01 -21.56
CA SER A 268 -15.75 27.84 -20.28
C SER A 268 -14.24 27.90 -20.40
N LEU A 269 -13.67 27.26 -21.44
CA LEU A 269 -12.25 27.36 -21.74
C LEU A 269 -11.86 28.79 -22.11
N ALA A 270 -12.67 29.46 -22.94
CA ALA A 270 -12.45 30.85 -23.33
C ALA A 270 -12.47 31.79 -22.11
N PHE A 271 -13.43 31.59 -21.19
CA PHE A 271 -13.48 32.31 -19.92
C PHE A 271 -12.19 32.10 -19.11
N MET A 272 -11.76 30.86 -18.88
CA MET A 272 -10.54 30.58 -18.10
C MET A 272 -9.28 31.21 -18.72
N VAL A 273 -9.15 31.14 -20.06
CA VAL A 273 -8.03 31.74 -20.78
C VAL A 273 -8.06 33.27 -20.66
N LEU A 274 -9.23 33.90 -20.79
CA LEU A 274 -9.39 35.34 -20.64
C LEU A 274 -8.95 35.81 -19.24
N MET A 275 -9.33 35.06 -18.20
CA MET A 275 -8.95 35.39 -16.82
C MET A 275 -7.44 35.26 -16.57
N CYS A 276 -6.78 34.28 -17.20
CA CYS A 276 -5.33 34.10 -17.12
C CYS A 276 -4.55 35.11 -18.00
N ALA A 277 -5.16 35.65 -19.05
CA ALA A 277 -4.52 36.58 -20.00
C ALA A 277 -4.32 38.01 -19.47
N THR A 278 -4.66 38.26 -18.21
CA THR A 278 -4.49 39.55 -17.52
C THR A 278 -3.00 39.90 -17.32
N SER A 279 -2.13 38.91 -17.11
CA SER A 279 -0.72 39.15 -16.77
C SER A 279 0.09 39.85 -17.88
N PRO A 280 0.05 39.41 -19.15
CA PRO A 280 0.80 40.06 -20.23
C PRO A 280 0.42 41.53 -20.47
N LEU A 281 -0.83 41.92 -20.15
CA LEU A 281 -1.32 43.29 -20.31
C LEU A 281 -0.72 44.27 -19.29
N TYR A 282 -0.45 43.79 -18.08
CA TYR A 282 -0.02 44.62 -16.95
C TYR A 282 1.41 44.33 -16.45
N GLY A 283 2.10 43.36 -17.05
CA GLY A 283 3.55 43.18 -16.90
C GLY A 283 4.02 42.33 -15.71
N TYR A 284 3.14 41.55 -15.04
CA TYR A 284 3.54 40.57 -14.03
C TYR A 284 3.59 39.14 -14.60
N HIS A 285 4.16 38.17 -13.86
CA HIS A 285 4.47 36.84 -14.41
C HIS A 285 3.21 36.02 -14.77
N PRO A 286 3.11 35.41 -15.97
CA PRO A 286 1.91 34.65 -16.36
C PRO A 286 1.61 33.43 -15.50
N ILE A 287 2.66 32.72 -15.06
CA ILE A 287 2.52 31.57 -14.13
C ILE A 287 1.86 31.99 -12.81
N LEU A 288 2.21 33.17 -12.30
CA LEU A 288 1.60 33.74 -11.10
C LEU A 288 0.11 34.02 -11.34
N SER A 289 -0.24 34.66 -12.45
CA SER A 289 -1.64 34.90 -12.84
C SER A 289 -2.43 33.60 -12.94
N ALA A 290 -1.84 32.56 -13.54
CA ALA A 290 -2.48 31.26 -13.69
C ALA A 290 -2.77 30.59 -12.33
N PHE A 291 -1.82 30.62 -11.39
CA PHE A 291 -2.02 30.11 -10.02
C PHE A 291 -3.13 30.87 -9.29
N VAL A 292 -3.09 32.20 -9.35
CA VAL A 292 -4.05 33.10 -8.72
C VAL A 292 -5.46 32.89 -9.26
N THR A 293 -5.64 32.79 -10.58
CA THR A 293 -6.93 32.47 -11.19
C THR A 293 -7.42 31.09 -10.75
N GLY A 294 -6.53 30.10 -10.68
CA GLY A 294 -6.86 28.75 -10.25
C GLY A 294 -7.43 28.69 -8.83
N ILE A 295 -6.81 29.41 -7.89
CA ILE A 295 -7.27 29.47 -6.48
C ILE A 295 -8.67 30.07 -6.35
N CYS A 296 -8.99 31.09 -7.16
CA CYS A 296 -10.31 31.73 -7.13
C CYS A 296 -11.41 30.91 -7.81
N LEU A 297 -11.07 29.83 -8.52
CA LEU A 297 -12.02 29.02 -9.27
C LEU A 297 -12.60 27.93 -8.36
N PRO A 298 -13.93 27.74 -8.29
CA PRO A 298 -14.52 26.75 -7.40
C PRO A 298 -14.03 25.34 -7.75
N ARG A 299 -13.46 24.66 -6.75
CA ARG A 299 -12.97 23.29 -6.86
C ARG A 299 -14.12 22.29 -7.09
N GLU A 300 -15.26 22.55 -6.45
CA GLU A 300 -16.47 21.74 -6.54
C GLU A 300 -17.21 22.08 -7.84
N GLY A 301 -17.17 21.15 -8.80
CA GLY A 301 -17.86 21.32 -10.07
C GLY A 301 -17.39 20.32 -11.12
N ARG A 302 -18.31 19.94 -12.01
CA ARG A 302 -18.02 19.01 -13.11
C ARG A 302 -16.96 19.55 -14.06
N LEU A 303 -17.05 20.84 -14.36
CA LEU A 303 -16.10 21.55 -15.22
C LEU A 303 -14.68 21.57 -14.61
N SER A 304 -14.54 21.91 -13.33
CA SER A 304 -13.24 21.92 -12.64
C SER A 304 -12.58 20.55 -12.65
N LYS A 305 -13.32 19.48 -12.30
CA LYS A 305 -12.83 18.08 -12.37
C LYS A 305 -12.43 17.67 -13.79
N TRP A 306 -13.24 18.05 -14.79
CA TRP A 306 -12.95 17.77 -16.21
C TRP A 306 -11.67 18.49 -16.67
N VAL A 307 -11.53 19.79 -16.36
CA VAL A 307 -10.34 20.59 -16.72
C VAL A 307 -9.09 20.04 -16.06
N ILE A 308 -9.12 19.75 -14.75
CA ILE A 308 -8.00 19.13 -14.02
C ILE A 308 -7.56 17.86 -14.75
N THR A 309 -8.51 16.98 -15.09
CA THR A 309 -8.21 15.70 -15.75
C THR A 309 -7.59 15.90 -17.14
N ARG A 310 -8.17 16.78 -17.97
CA ARG A 310 -7.71 17.01 -19.35
C ARG A 310 -6.37 17.73 -19.41
N VAL A 311 -6.19 18.75 -18.57
CA VAL A 311 -4.92 19.48 -18.48
C VAL A 311 -3.83 18.56 -17.91
N ASN A 312 -4.10 17.78 -16.86
CA ASN A 312 -3.13 16.79 -16.35
C ASN A 312 -2.74 15.75 -17.41
N TYR A 313 -3.69 15.31 -18.24
CA TYR A 313 -3.43 14.41 -19.36
C TYR A 313 -2.51 15.06 -20.41
N LEU A 314 -2.83 16.28 -20.83
CA LEU A 314 -2.01 17.07 -21.76
C LEU A 314 -0.60 17.30 -21.20
N LEU A 315 -0.49 17.66 -19.92
CA LEU A 315 0.79 17.85 -19.26
C LEU A 315 1.59 16.54 -19.30
N THR A 316 0.98 15.42 -18.92
CA THR A 316 1.62 14.09 -18.85
C THR A 316 2.17 13.61 -20.20
N ILE A 317 1.42 13.80 -21.28
CA ILE A 317 1.79 13.26 -22.59
C ILE A 317 2.70 14.18 -23.38
N ILE A 318 2.43 15.48 -23.37
CA ILE A 318 3.12 16.44 -24.22
C ILE A 318 4.16 17.22 -23.42
N PHE A 319 3.75 17.82 -22.30
CA PHE A 319 4.58 18.79 -21.61
C PHE A 319 5.77 18.19 -20.87
N HIS A 320 5.56 17.20 -20.00
CA HIS A 320 6.62 16.67 -19.15
C HIS A 320 7.83 16.14 -19.95
N PRO A 321 7.65 15.37 -21.05
CA PRO A 321 8.79 14.94 -21.86
C PRO A 321 9.58 16.12 -22.43
N ILE A 322 8.91 17.14 -22.97
CA ILE A 322 9.55 18.37 -23.49
C ILE A 322 10.26 19.13 -22.36
N PHE A 323 9.63 19.21 -21.19
CA PHE A 323 10.17 19.87 -19.99
C PHE A 323 11.50 19.28 -19.55
N PHE A 324 11.59 17.96 -19.46
CA PHE A 324 12.83 17.31 -19.02
C PHE A 324 13.93 17.35 -20.09
N LEU A 325 13.57 17.39 -21.37
CA LEU A 325 14.53 17.63 -22.45
C LEU A 325 15.12 19.05 -22.40
N TRP A 326 14.25 20.04 -22.19
CA TRP A 326 14.69 21.43 -22.00
C TRP A 326 15.52 21.62 -20.73
N MET A 327 15.13 20.97 -19.62
CA MET A 327 15.90 20.95 -18.38
C MET A 327 17.30 20.39 -18.60
N GLY A 328 17.42 19.25 -19.29
CA GLY A 328 18.72 18.64 -19.57
C GLY A 328 19.61 19.48 -20.47
N TYR A 329 19.03 20.22 -21.41
CA TYR A 329 19.76 21.18 -22.25
C TYR A 329 20.32 22.37 -21.44
N GLU A 330 19.53 22.89 -20.50
CA GLU A 330 19.94 24.01 -19.64
C GLU A 330 20.95 23.58 -18.57
N ALA A 331 20.89 22.32 -18.14
CA ALA A 331 21.84 21.69 -17.22
C ALA A 331 23.16 21.31 -17.93
N ASP A 332 23.93 22.33 -18.30
CA ASP A 332 25.24 22.16 -18.96
C ASP A 332 26.36 21.82 -17.98
N PHE A 333 26.70 20.54 -17.87
CA PHE A 333 27.81 20.08 -17.01
C PHE A 333 29.19 20.58 -17.44
N ARG A 334 29.35 21.05 -18.68
CA ARG A 334 30.64 21.61 -19.13
C ARG A 334 30.92 22.97 -18.52
N LYS A 335 29.86 23.73 -18.22
CA LYS A 335 29.93 25.07 -17.61
C LYS A 335 29.91 25.04 -16.09
N SER A 336 29.71 23.87 -15.48
CA SER A 336 29.61 23.75 -14.02
C SER A 336 30.96 23.61 -13.31
N GLU A 337 32.08 23.65 -14.05
CA GLU A 337 33.44 23.47 -13.54
C GLU A 337 33.52 22.32 -12.50
N PRO A 338 33.19 21.07 -12.88
CA PRO A 338 33.05 19.96 -11.93
C PRO A 338 34.35 19.64 -11.15
N SER A 339 35.50 20.12 -11.62
CA SER A 339 36.79 20.03 -10.95
C SER A 339 36.88 20.89 -9.69
N ASN A 340 36.00 21.88 -9.52
CA ASN A 340 36.01 22.76 -8.36
C ASN A 340 35.23 22.13 -7.20
N ILE A 341 35.93 21.85 -6.09
CA ILE A 341 35.35 21.29 -4.87
C ILE A 341 34.23 22.19 -4.31
N GLY A 342 34.33 23.51 -4.50
CA GLY A 342 33.32 24.46 -4.06
C GLY A 342 31.93 24.21 -4.65
N THR A 343 31.84 23.72 -5.89
CA THR A 343 30.56 23.40 -6.55
C THR A 343 29.84 22.23 -5.87
N TRP A 344 30.59 21.19 -5.48
CA TRP A 344 30.05 20.04 -4.77
C TRP A 344 29.61 20.39 -3.35
N ILE A 345 30.40 21.21 -2.65
CA ILE A 345 30.03 21.72 -1.32
C ILE A 345 28.68 22.47 -1.39
N LYS A 346 28.54 23.39 -2.35
CA LYS A 346 27.29 24.12 -2.60
C LYS A 346 26.08 23.18 -2.80
N PHE A 347 26.26 22.12 -3.57
CA PHE A 347 25.23 21.09 -3.78
C PHE A 347 24.85 20.35 -2.49
N PHE A 348 25.83 19.81 -1.76
CA PHE A 348 25.55 19.05 -0.53
C PHE A 348 24.92 19.92 0.54
N VAL A 349 25.34 21.18 0.65
CA VAL A 349 24.74 22.12 1.61
C VAL A 349 23.26 22.37 1.28
N LEU A 350 22.89 22.62 0.02
CA LEU A 350 21.48 22.77 -0.37
C LEU A 350 20.63 21.54 -0.01
N LEU A 351 21.17 20.34 -0.26
CA LEU A 351 20.48 19.09 0.05
C LEU A 351 20.32 18.91 1.56
N ILE A 352 21.39 19.10 2.34
CA ILE A 352 21.36 18.97 3.79
C ILE A 352 20.39 19.98 4.42
N VAL A 353 20.42 21.24 3.97
CA VAL A 353 19.49 22.29 4.45
C VAL A 353 18.04 21.90 4.18
N SER A 354 17.72 21.42 2.97
CA SER A 354 16.36 21.02 2.63
C SER A 354 15.90 19.80 3.45
N MET A 355 16.78 18.82 3.70
CA MET A 355 16.45 17.61 4.46
C MET A 355 16.29 17.92 5.95
N THR A 356 17.30 18.53 6.56
CA THR A 356 17.33 18.84 7.99
C THR A 356 16.21 19.80 8.37
N GLY A 357 15.96 20.82 7.54
CA GLY A 357 14.86 21.75 7.74
C GLY A 357 13.50 21.07 7.88
N LYS A 358 13.16 20.20 6.92
CA LYS A 358 11.90 19.46 6.91
C LYS A 358 11.83 18.47 8.06
N ILE A 359 12.89 17.69 8.29
CA ILE A 359 12.93 16.68 9.36
C ILE A 359 12.78 17.32 10.74
N VAL A 360 13.51 18.40 11.03
CA VAL A 360 13.42 19.10 12.32
C VAL A 360 12.01 19.67 12.51
N GLY A 361 11.43 20.27 11.48
CA GLY A 361 10.07 20.80 11.54
C GLY A 361 9.01 19.72 11.79
N THR A 362 9.11 18.56 11.14
CA THR A 362 8.15 17.46 11.34
C THR A 362 8.37 16.73 12.66
N ILE A 363 9.60 16.67 13.16
CA ILE A 363 9.96 16.17 14.50
C ILE A 363 9.27 17.04 15.56
N ILE A 364 9.43 18.37 15.50
CA ILE A 364 8.82 19.31 16.45
C ILE A 364 7.28 19.23 16.38
N SER A 365 6.69 19.39 15.19
CA SER A 365 5.23 19.31 15.03
C SER A 365 4.69 17.92 15.38
N GLY A 366 5.43 16.86 15.08
CA GLY A 366 5.04 15.49 15.40
C GLY A 366 5.05 15.22 16.90
N ALA A 367 6.01 15.76 17.65
CA ALA A 367 6.03 15.66 19.11
C ALA A 367 4.82 16.37 19.74
N MET A 368 4.44 17.55 19.23
CA MET A 368 3.23 18.26 19.67
C MET A 368 1.93 17.48 19.37
N LEU A 369 1.94 16.65 18.32
CA LEU A 369 0.81 15.82 17.89
C LEU A 369 0.82 14.40 18.48
N GLY A 370 1.82 14.03 19.27
CA GLY A 370 1.96 12.69 19.86
C GLY A 370 2.44 11.61 18.89
N PHE A 371 3.08 11.97 17.77
CA PHE A 371 3.64 11.00 16.82
C PHE A 371 4.96 10.42 17.30
N HIS A 372 5.18 9.14 16.98
CA HIS A 372 6.43 8.47 17.27
C HIS A 372 7.57 9.03 16.39
N TRP A 373 8.73 9.38 16.98
CA TRP A 373 9.81 10.11 16.29
C TRP A 373 10.25 9.49 14.95
N PRO A 374 10.47 8.17 14.83
CA PRO A 374 10.75 7.51 13.55
C PRO A 374 9.70 7.75 12.44
N ASP A 375 8.44 7.98 12.78
CA ASP A 375 7.38 8.23 11.80
C ASP A 375 7.43 9.70 11.38
N SER A 376 7.66 10.62 12.32
CA SER A 376 7.91 12.05 12.06
C SER A 376 9.12 12.28 11.15
N VAL A 377 10.21 11.52 11.33
CA VAL A 377 11.39 11.56 10.45
C VAL A 377 11.03 11.12 9.03
N ALA A 378 10.23 10.05 8.90
CA ALA A 378 9.84 9.54 7.60
C ALA A 378 8.87 10.50 6.87
N ILE A 379 7.93 11.10 7.59
CA ILE A 379 7.06 12.17 7.08
C ILE A 379 7.91 13.36 6.60
N GLY A 380 8.89 13.78 7.41
CA GLY A 380 9.83 14.85 7.05
C GLY A 380 10.60 14.56 5.76
N LEU A 381 11.17 13.35 5.65
CA LEU A 381 11.88 12.91 4.44
C LEU A 381 10.95 12.88 3.21
N LEU A 382 9.70 12.45 3.34
CA LEU A 382 8.75 12.45 2.23
C LEU A 382 8.37 13.88 1.79
N LEU A 383 8.22 14.81 2.74
CA LEU A 383 7.93 16.22 2.45
C LEU A 383 9.13 16.99 1.84
N THR A 384 10.31 16.38 1.75
CA THR A 384 11.47 17.00 1.05
C THR A 384 11.38 16.86 -0.46
N MET A 385 10.45 16.04 -0.97
CA MET A 385 10.32 15.78 -2.41
C MET A 385 10.12 17.08 -3.19
N LYS A 386 11.01 17.31 -4.17
CA LYS A 386 10.95 18.42 -5.13
C LYS A 386 10.34 17.95 -6.45
N GLY A 387 9.93 18.89 -7.30
CA GLY A 387 9.20 18.58 -8.54
C GLY A 387 9.34 19.66 -9.61
N HIS A 388 8.47 19.60 -10.63
CA HIS A 388 8.50 20.49 -11.80
C HIS A 388 8.66 21.99 -11.49
N PRO A 389 7.87 22.61 -10.58
CA PRO A 389 8.01 24.05 -10.32
C PRO A 389 9.38 24.42 -9.75
N HIS A 390 10.01 23.53 -8.97
CA HIS A 390 11.33 23.76 -8.38
C HIS A 390 12.42 23.76 -9.44
N ILE A 391 12.38 22.77 -10.34
CA ILE A 391 13.31 22.63 -11.45
C ILE A 391 13.16 23.82 -12.42
N TYR A 392 11.92 24.19 -12.74
CA TYR A 392 11.64 25.34 -13.59
C TYR A 392 12.21 26.63 -13.01
N LEU A 393 11.94 26.88 -11.72
CA LEU A 393 12.37 28.09 -11.04
C LEU A 393 13.89 28.16 -10.89
N ALA A 394 14.53 27.02 -10.61
CA ALA A 394 15.98 26.89 -10.57
C ALA A 394 16.65 27.29 -11.89
N ILE A 395 16.06 26.93 -13.04
CA ILE A 395 16.59 27.29 -14.35
C ILE A 395 16.33 28.77 -14.68
N LYS A 396 15.11 29.28 -14.42
CA LYS A 396 14.80 30.70 -14.65
C LYS A 396 15.67 31.62 -13.79
N GLY A 397 16.08 31.20 -12.60
CA GLY A 397 17.01 31.93 -11.74
C GLY A 397 18.37 32.25 -12.40
N LYS A 398 18.82 31.47 -13.38
CA LYS A 398 20.05 31.74 -14.15
C LYS A 398 20.05 33.09 -14.86
N THR A 399 18.87 33.62 -15.21
CA THR A 399 18.74 34.94 -15.86
C THR A 399 19.05 36.11 -14.92
N CYS A 400 19.27 35.83 -13.63
CA CYS A 400 19.48 36.79 -12.56
C CYS A 400 20.80 36.60 -11.81
N ASP A 401 21.88 36.31 -12.56
CA ASP A 401 23.24 36.13 -12.04
C ASP A 401 23.37 35.11 -10.89
N VAL A 402 22.49 34.12 -10.86
CA VAL A 402 22.66 32.90 -10.06
C VAL A 402 23.69 32.01 -10.75
N THR A 403 24.65 31.47 -9.99
CA THR A 403 25.72 30.64 -10.59
C THR A 403 25.14 29.40 -11.29
N ILE A 404 25.64 29.08 -12.48
CA ILE A 404 25.18 27.88 -13.24
C ILE A 404 25.37 26.61 -12.40
N SER A 405 26.45 26.54 -11.61
CA SER A 405 26.72 25.49 -10.63
C SER A 405 25.58 25.31 -9.61
N THR A 406 24.99 26.39 -9.10
CA THR A 406 23.87 26.32 -8.15
C THR A 406 22.57 25.85 -8.80
N CYS A 407 22.29 26.28 -10.04
CA CYS A 407 21.12 25.80 -10.79
C CYS A 407 21.19 24.29 -11.00
N ILE A 408 22.34 23.77 -11.44
CA ILE A 408 22.57 22.33 -11.61
C ILE A 408 22.50 21.61 -10.27
N GLY A 409 23.09 22.17 -9.22
CA GLY A 409 22.99 21.65 -7.85
C GLY A 409 21.54 21.48 -7.38
N MET A 410 20.68 22.47 -7.63
CA MET A 410 19.24 22.37 -7.29
C MET A 410 18.51 21.28 -8.08
N ILE A 411 18.87 21.07 -9.35
CA ILE A 411 18.30 20.01 -10.19
C ILE A 411 18.73 18.63 -9.65
N ILE A 412 20.01 18.45 -9.35
CA ILE A 412 20.52 17.20 -8.78
C ILE A 412 19.91 16.96 -7.39
N ALA A 413 19.80 18.00 -6.55
CA ALA A 413 19.20 17.86 -5.22
C ALA A 413 17.75 17.42 -5.33
N SER A 414 17.01 18.01 -6.27
CA SER A 414 15.63 17.60 -6.58
C SER A 414 15.57 16.13 -7.02
N PHE A 415 16.48 15.70 -7.89
CA PHE A 415 16.57 14.29 -8.31
C PHE A 415 16.81 13.34 -7.13
N VAL A 416 17.78 13.65 -6.26
CA VAL A 416 18.08 12.81 -5.07
C VAL A 416 16.87 12.71 -4.14
N THR A 417 16.14 13.82 -3.91
CA THR A 417 14.94 13.82 -3.06
C THR A 417 13.82 12.91 -3.59
N ILE A 418 13.70 12.76 -4.91
CA ILE A 418 12.73 11.88 -5.55
C ILE A 418 13.16 10.42 -5.43
N VAL A 419 14.44 10.13 -5.70
CA VAL A 419 14.99 8.77 -5.71
C VAL A 419 14.92 8.11 -4.34
N GLN A 420 15.13 8.85 -3.25
CA GLN A 420 15.06 8.31 -1.89
C GLN A 420 13.63 7.98 -1.42
N ALA A 421 12.60 8.58 -2.01
CA ALA A 421 11.24 8.51 -1.45
C ALA A 421 10.63 7.08 -1.43
N PRO A 422 10.76 6.24 -2.48
CA PRO A 422 10.32 4.84 -2.43
C PRO A 422 10.99 4.03 -1.32
N TYR A 423 12.28 4.28 -1.06
CA TYR A 423 13.02 3.61 0.02
C TYR A 423 12.46 3.97 1.40
N VAL A 424 12.15 5.26 1.62
CA VAL A 424 11.51 5.73 2.86
C VAL A 424 10.14 5.06 3.04
N VAL A 425 9.34 4.97 1.98
CA VAL A 425 8.04 4.29 2.02
C VAL A 425 8.19 2.80 2.34
N ALA A 426 9.14 2.11 1.70
CA ALA A 426 9.42 0.71 2.00
C ALA A 426 9.79 0.50 3.48
N ASN A 427 10.57 1.42 4.07
CA ASN A 427 10.91 1.37 5.49
C ASN A 427 9.71 1.70 6.40
N ILE A 428 8.78 2.58 5.98
CA ILE A 428 7.50 2.78 6.68
C ILE A 428 6.72 1.47 6.68
N ILE A 429 6.55 0.81 5.53
CA ILE A 429 5.81 -0.45 5.41
C ILE A 429 6.46 -1.55 6.25
N LYS A 430 7.79 -1.67 6.21
CA LYS A 430 8.54 -2.67 7.01
C LYS A 430 8.37 -2.43 8.51
N ARG A 431 8.42 -1.17 8.96
CA ARG A 431 8.21 -0.83 10.37
C ARG A 431 6.77 -0.98 10.80
N ALA A 432 5.81 -0.63 9.94
CA ALA A 432 4.40 -0.89 10.17
C ALA A 432 4.20 -2.39 10.40
N ARG A 433 4.67 -3.26 9.49
CA ARG A 433 4.63 -4.72 9.68
C ARG A 433 5.35 -5.21 10.94
N LYS A 434 6.44 -4.56 11.36
CA LYS A 434 7.17 -4.94 12.58
C LYS A 434 6.48 -4.47 13.86
N ARG A 435 5.74 -3.34 13.82
CA ARG A 435 4.95 -2.81 14.95
C ARG A 435 3.61 -3.50 15.07
N THR A 436 3.01 -3.89 13.96
CA THR A 436 2.05 -5.01 13.89
C THR A 436 2.81 -6.32 14.09
N ARG A 437 3.68 -6.36 15.11
CA ARG A 437 4.26 -7.60 15.63
C ARG A 437 3.04 -8.47 15.84
N THR A 438 2.96 -9.50 14.99
CA THR A 438 1.99 -10.57 14.99
C THR A 438 1.40 -10.65 16.39
N HIS A 439 0.13 -10.26 16.56
CA HIS A 439 -0.63 -10.87 17.66
C HIS A 439 -0.39 -12.35 17.39
N GLN A 440 0.47 -13.01 18.17
CA GLN A 440 0.78 -14.39 17.90
C GLN A 440 -0.51 -15.12 18.22
N MET A 441 -1.33 -15.33 17.20
CA MET A 441 -2.62 -15.99 17.31
C MET A 441 -2.40 -17.49 17.29
N ALA A 442 -1.46 -17.93 18.13
CA ALA A 442 -1.28 -19.31 18.53
C ALA A 442 -2.06 -19.49 19.82
N LEU A 443 -2.88 -20.52 19.88
CA LEU A 443 -3.58 -21.05 21.05
C LEU A 443 -2.62 -21.26 22.21
N GLN A 444 -1.38 -21.69 21.96
CA GLN A 444 -0.37 -21.86 23.01
C GLN A 444 -0.05 -20.56 23.77
N LEU A 445 -0.21 -19.40 23.13
CA LEU A 445 0.13 -18.09 23.68
C LEU A 445 -1.10 -17.32 24.19
N LEU A 446 -2.29 -17.89 24.05
CA LEU A 446 -3.52 -17.28 24.52
C LEU A 446 -3.62 -17.50 26.04
N ASP A 447 -3.66 -16.40 26.79
CA ASP A 447 -3.95 -16.47 28.22
C ASP A 447 -5.37 -16.99 28.45
N GLN A 448 -5.55 -17.90 29.42
CA GLN A 448 -6.82 -18.55 29.72
C GLN A 448 -7.90 -17.57 30.21
N SER A 449 -7.49 -16.36 30.60
CA SER A 449 -8.33 -15.24 31.02
C SER A 449 -8.94 -14.45 29.85
N ASN A 450 -8.49 -14.66 28.60
CA ASN A 450 -8.97 -13.95 27.42
C ASN A 450 -10.03 -14.74 26.64
N GLU A 451 -10.94 -14.03 25.97
CA GLU A 451 -11.93 -14.64 25.07
C GLU A 451 -11.25 -15.36 23.90
N LEU A 452 -11.62 -16.63 23.66
CA LEU A 452 -11.16 -17.37 22.49
C LEU A 452 -11.99 -16.99 21.26
N ARG A 453 -11.33 -16.46 20.23
CA ARG A 453 -11.98 -16.06 18.97
C ARG A 453 -11.79 -17.13 17.90
N ILE A 454 -12.88 -17.73 17.43
CA ILE A 454 -12.87 -18.80 16.44
C ILE A 454 -13.60 -18.33 15.17
N LEU A 455 -13.03 -18.59 13.99
CA LEU A 455 -13.70 -18.42 12.71
C LEU A 455 -14.01 -19.80 12.11
N LEU A 456 -15.29 -20.13 12.05
CA LEU A 456 -15.81 -21.41 11.60
C LEU A 456 -16.35 -21.26 10.18
N PHE A 457 -15.82 -22.05 9.25
CA PHE A 457 -16.28 -22.06 7.88
C PHE A 457 -17.27 -23.19 7.60
N VAL A 458 -18.24 -22.91 6.73
CA VAL A 458 -19.31 -23.84 6.37
C VAL A 458 -19.44 -23.87 4.84
N HIS A 459 -19.40 -25.06 4.23
CA HIS A 459 -19.67 -25.22 2.78
C HIS A 459 -21.15 -25.27 2.46
N GLY A 460 -21.96 -25.79 3.39
CA GLY A 460 -23.41 -25.87 3.25
C GLY A 460 -24.08 -26.48 4.48
N PRO A 461 -25.37 -26.81 4.40
CA PRO A 461 -26.16 -27.23 5.55
C PRO A 461 -25.69 -28.55 6.18
N HIS A 462 -24.99 -29.39 5.41
CA HIS A 462 -24.45 -30.66 5.87
C HIS A 462 -23.33 -30.52 6.91
N ASN A 463 -22.59 -29.40 6.95
CA ASN A 463 -21.56 -29.19 7.98
C ASN A 463 -22.12 -28.60 9.28
N ILE A 464 -23.38 -28.15 9.29
CA ILE A 464 -23.97 -27.44 10.44
C ILE A 464 -23.92 -28.29 11.72
N PRO A 465 -24.35 -29.57 11.74
CA PRO A 465 -24.39 -30.34 12.98
C PRO A 465 -23.01 -30.53 13.62
N ALA A 466 -22.01 -30.91 12.82
CA ALA A 466 -20.63 -31.06 13.30
C ALA A 466 -20.03 -29.73 13.76
N SER A 467 -20.36 -28.64 13.08
CA SER A 467 -19.93 -27.28 13.43
C SER A 467 -20.53 -26.80 14.75
N ILE A 468 -21.80 -27.12 15.02
CA ILE A 468 -22.46 -26.83 16.31
C ILE A 468 -21.84 -27.68 17.42
N ASN A 469 -21.63 -28.98 17.20
CA ASN A 469 -21.00 -29.85 18.19
C ASN A 469 -19.56 -29.43 18.47
N PHE A 470 -18.81 -28.99 17.45
CA PHE A 470 -17.48 -28.39 17.60
C PHE A 470 -17.51 -27.10 18.44
N MET A 471 -18.48 -26.23 18.17
CA MET A 471 -18.69 -25.00 18.94
C MET A 471 -18.95 -25.31 20.41
N GLU A 472 -19.78 -26.31 20.70
CA GLU A 472 -20.13 -26.64 22.09
C GLU A 472 -18.93 -27.19 22.87
N ILE A 473 -18.19 -28.14 22.29
CA ILE A 473 -16.99 -28.67 22.97
C ILE A 473 -15.90 -27.60 23.15
N SER A 474 -15.92 -26.52 22.34
CA SER A 474 -14.96 -25.41 22.44
C SER A 474 -15.32 -24.35 23.47
N ARG A 475 -16.56 -24.36 23.98
CA ARG A 475 -17.13 -23.33 24.87
C ARG A 475 -16.33 -23.13 26.15
N GLY A 476 -15.89 -24.22 26.77
CA GLY A 476 -15.18 -24.19 28.07
C GLY A 476 -16.00 -23.46 29.15
N ASN A 477 -15.30 -22.66 29.97
CA ASN A 477 -15.93 -21.86 31.04
C ASN A 477 -16.73 -20.66 30.50
N THR A 478 -17.77 -20.24 31.23
CA THR A 478 -18.71 -19.18 30.82
C THR A 478 -18.13 -17.76 30.86
N ASP A 479 -17.03 -17.55 31.59
CA ASP A 479 -16.33 -16.27 31.70
C ASP A 479 -14.82 -16.54 31.50
N PRO A 480 -14.16 -16.04 30.45
CA PRO A 480 -14.61 -15.02 29.46
C PRO A 480 -15.50 -15.53 28.31
N GLY A 481 -15.79 -16.84 28.24
CA GLY A 481 -16.55 -17.45 27.14
C GLY A 481 -15.78 -17.54 25.81
N ILE A 482 -16.50 -17.80 24.71
CA ILE A 482 -15.96 -17.86 23.36
C ILE A 482 -16.72 -16.94 22.39
N LEU A 483 -15.99 -16.40 21.42
CA LEU A 483 -16.56 -15.60 20.33
C LEU A 483 -16.39 -16.35 19.01
N ILE A 484 -17.50 -16.77 18.43
CA ILE A 484 -17.52 -17.52 17.17
C ILE A 484 -18.04 -16.65 16.05
N TYR A 485 -17.22 -16.55 15.01
CA TYR A 485 -17.61 -16.04 13.71
C TYR A 485 -17.95 -17.21 12.81
N VAL A 486 -19.18 -17.30 12.32
CA VAL A 486 -19.55 -18.31 11.30
C VAL A 486 -19.56 -17.65 9.93
N ALA A 487 -18.72 -18.15 9.03
CA ALA A 487 -18.57 -17.65 7.67
C ALA A 487 -18.93 -18.72 6.64
N ASP A 488 -19.75 -18.34 5.67
CA ASP A 488 -20.14 -19.23 4.57
C ASP A 488 -19.07 -19.13 3.47
N MET A 489 -18.53 -20.28 3.04
CA MET A 489 -17.61 -20.34 1.89
C MET A 489 -18.40 -20.51 0.61
N ILE A 490 -18.55 -19.41 -0.15
CA ILE A 490 -19.31 -19.40 -1.39
C ILE A 490 -18.39 -18.93 -2.53
N GLU A 491 -18.26 -19.77 -3.55
CA GLU A 491 -17.54 -19.42 -4.78
C GLU A 491 -18.32 -18.35 -5.56
N LEU A 492 -17.64 -17.25 -5.89
CA LEU A 492 -18.18 -16.22 -6.76
C LEU A 492 -18.11 -16.68 -8.23
N THR A 493 -19.22 -17.20 -8.75
CA THR A 493 -19.38 -17.53 -10.18
C THR A 493 -19.87 -16.32 -10.99
N ASP A 494 -19.72 -16.37 -12.31
CA ASP A 494 -20.19 -15.29 -13.21
C ASP A 494 -21.69 -15.01 -13.04
N GLU A 495 -22.50 -16.05 -12.81
CA GLU A 495 -23.94 -15.94 -12.54
C GLU A 495 -24.24 -15.21 -11.22
N LEU A 496 -23.50 -15.54 -10.14
CA LEU A 496 -23.64 -14.87 -8.85
C LEU A 496 -23.14 -13.43 -8.91
N SER A 497 -22.08 -13.15 -9.68
CA SER A 497 -21.54 -11.81 -9.87
C SER A 497 -22.54 -10.83 -10.49
N ALA A 498 -23.42 -11.33 -11.36
CA ALA A 498 -24.47 -10.54 -12.01
C ALA A 498 -25.61 -10.13 -11.06
N THR A 499 -25.74 -10.80 -9.91
CA THR A 499 -26.80 -10.57 -8.91
C THR A 499 -26.35 -9.74 -7.70
N LEU A 500 -25.10 -9.29 -7.68
CA LEU A 500 -24.55 -8.47 -6.60
C LEU A 500 -24.93 -7.00 -6.77
N GLU A 501 -25.71 -6.47 -5.84
CA GLU A 501 -25.87 -5.03 -5.68
C GLU A 501 -24.84 -4.51 -4.67
N ARG A 502 -24.06 -3.50 -5.09
CA ARG A 502 -23.16 -2.77 -4.19
C ARG A 502 -23.95 -1.66 -3.55
N ASP A 503 -24.26 -1.81 -2.26
CA ASP A 503 -24.81 -0.72 -1.47
C ASP A 503 -23.74 0.37 -1.26
N GLU A 504 -24.15 1.63 -1.10
CA GLU A 504 -23.24 2.80 -1.02
C GLU A 504 -22.35 2.85 0.25
N GLY A 505 -22.34 1.78 1.06
CA GLY A 505 -21.46 1.57 2.21
C GLY A 505 -20.31 0.59 1.94
N VAL A 506 -19.11 0.90 2.42
CA VAL A 506 -17.82 0.29 2.00
C VAL A 506 -17.66 -1.23 2.27
N HIS A 507 -18.60 -1.95 2.89
CA HIS A 507 -18.38 -3.38 3.22
C HIS A 507 -19.57 -4.34 3.13
N MET A 508 -20.70 -3.99 2.51
CA MET A 508 -21.85 -4.92 2.41
C MET A 508 -22.34 -5.01 0.97
N ALA A 509 -21.81 -6.00 0.22
CA ALA A 509 -22.44 -6.43 -1.01
C ALA A 509 -23.60 -7.38 -0.66
N THR A 510 -24.81 -7.04 -1.06
CA THR A 510 -26.00 -7.85 -0.76
C THR A 510 -26.21 -8.86 -1.89
N ILE A 511 -26.16 -10.15 -1.56
CA ILE A 511 -26.43 -11.24 -2.51
C ILE A 511 -27.95 -11.39 -2.64
N LYS A 512 -28.49 -11.32 -3.87
CA LYS A 512 -29.92 -11.56 -4.16
C LYS A 512 -30.23 -12.94 -4.74
N ASP A 513 -29.23 -13.80 -4.90
CA ASP A 513 -29.46 -15.17 -5.34
C ASP A 513 -30.30 -15.93 -4.31
N LYS A 514 -31.46 -16.43 -4.74
CA LYS A 514 -32.45 -17.07 -3.87
C LYS A 514 -31.90 -18.35 -3.22
N LYS A 515 -31.13 -19.16 -3.94
CA LYS A 515 -30.58 -20.42 -3.39
C LYS A 515 -29.54 -20.12 -2.31
N VAL A 516 -28.70 -19.11 -2.54
CA VAL A 516 -27.71 -18.67 -1.56
C VAL A 516 -28.40 -18.07 -0.33
N MET A 517 -29.40 -17.20 -0.51
CA MET A 517 -30.16 -16.62 0.60
C MET A 517 -30.84 -17.71 1.45
N ASP A 518 -31.58 -18.62 0.82
CA ASP A 518 -32.29 -19.71 1.52
C ASP A 518 -31.31 -20.57 2.33
N MET A 519 -30.14 -20.90 1.76
CA MET A 519 -29.08 -21.63 2.44
C MET A 519 -28.52 -20.85 3.65
N ARG A 520 -28.25 -19.55 3.47
CA ARG A 520 -27.70 -18.70 4.54
C ARG A 520 -28.68 -18.50 5.68
N ASP A 521 -29.96 -18.38 5.37
CA ASP A 521 -31.03 -18.28 6.36
C ASP A 521 -31.15 -19.60 7.12
N GLN A 522 -31.09 -20.75 6.43
CA GLN A 522 -31.07 -22.06 7.08
C GLN A 522 -29.88 -22.23 8.04
N VAL A 523 -28.66 -21.86 7.61
CA VAL A 523 -27.46 -21.89 8.45
C VAL A 523 -27.66 -20.97 9.66
N THR A 524 -28.08 -19.73 9.43
CA THR A 524 -28.24 -18.72 10.50
C THR A 524 -29.28 -19.14 11.53
N ASN A 525 -30.44 -19.60 11.08
CA ASN A 525 -31.51 -20.10 11.95
C ASN A 525 -31.04 -21.29 12.79
N SER A 526 -30.25 -22.20 12.22
CA SER A 526 -29.74 -23.37 12.94
C SER A 526 -28.79 -22.97 14.08
N PHE A 527 -27.79 -22.12 13.81
CA PHE A 527 -26.88 -21.65 14.87
C PHE A 527 -27.57 -20.75 15.90
N GLN A 528 -28.49 -19.87 15.47
CA GLN A 528 -29.25 -19.03 16.40
C GLN A 528 -30.20 -19.85 17.28
N SER A 529 -30.84 -20.88 16.72
CA SER A 529 -31.69 -21.79 17.51
C SER A 529 -30.89 -22.51 18.60
N TYR A 530 -29.63 -22.84 18.33
CA TYR A 530 -28.74 -23.41 19.32
C TYR A 530 -28.41 -22.43 20.44
N VAL A 531 -27.94 -21.23 20.09
CA VAL A 531 -27.56 -20.18 21.06
C VAL A 531 -28.76 -19.73 21.90
N ALA A 532 -29.97 -19.74 21.34
CA ALA A 532 -31.19 -19.41 22.07
C ALA A 532 -31.56 -20.45 23.15
N ILE A 533 -31.08 -21.69 23.03
CA ILE A 533 -31.40 -22.79 23.95
C ILE A 533 -30.28 -23.00 24.99
N ASP A 534 -29.01 -23.01 24.59
CA ASP A 534 -27.86 -23.33 25.47
C ASP A 534 -26.64 -22.41 25.22
N GLY A 535 -26.88 -21.11 25.01
CA GLY A 535 -25.86 -20.15 24.57
C GLY A 535 -24.98 -19.51 25.64
N ASP A 536 -25.10 -19.84 26.93
CA ASP A 536 -24.38 -19.10 28.00
C ASP A 536 -22.85 -19.15 27.80
N GLY A 537 -22.21 -18.02 27.54
CA GLY A 537 -20.76 -17.96 27.28
C GLY A 537 -20.36 -18.21 25.82
N VAL A 538 -21.30 -18.29 24.88
CA VAL A 538 -21.04 -18.31 23.43
C VAL A 538 -21.60 -17.04 22.79
N THR A 539 -20.72 -16.19 22.26
CA THR A 539 -21.13 -15.05 21.43
C THR A 539 -21.02 -15.42 19.95
N LEU A 540 -22.13 -15.40 19.23
CA LEU A 540 -22.18 -15.73 17.80
C LEU A 540 -22.25 -14.46 16.94
N LYS A 541 -21.35 -14.35 15.96
CA LYS A 541 -21.38 -13.32 14.91
C LYS A 541 -21.39 -13.96 13.53
N ARG A 542 -22.13 -13.38 12.60
CA ARG A 542 -22.19 -13.85 11.20
C ARG A 542 -21.31 -12.99 10.31
N THR A 543 -20.67 -13.63 9.33
CA THR A 543 -19.84 -12.97 8.32
C THR A 543 -19.97 -13.74 7.00
N LEU A 544 -19.59 -13.12 5.89
CA LEU A 544 -19.61 -13.72 4.56
C LEU A 544 -18.18 -13.77 4.00
N ALA A 545 -17.74 -14.93 3.50
CA ALA A 545 -16.54 -15.07 2.69
C ALA A 545 -16.94 -15.39 1.24
N LEU A 546 -17.28 -14.35 0.47
CA LEU A 546 -17.66 -14.46 -0.94
C LEU A 546 -16.48 -14.02 -1.81
N SER A 547 -15.89 -14.97 -2.53
CA SER A 547 -14.77 -14.71 -3.43
C SER A 547 -14.64 -15.78 -4.50
N THR A 548 -13.92 -15.48 -5.57
CA THR A 548 -13.47 -16.50 -6.52
C THR A 548 -12.51 -17.47 -5.81
N ILE A 549 -12.53 -18.77 -6.13
CA ILE A 549 -11.67 -19.80 -5.48
C ILE A 549 -10.19 -19.38 -5.40
N ASN A 550 -9.68 -18.70 -6.43
CA ASN A 550 -8.28 -18.25 -6.47
C ASN A 550 -7.93 -17.17 -5.43
N ASN A 551 -8.88 -16.28 -5.12
CA ASN A 551 -8.69 -15.16 -4.19
C ASN A 551 -9.20 -15.46 -2.78
N MET A 552 -10.10 -16.43 -2.63
CA MET A 552 -10.69 -16.85 -1.35
C MET A 552 -9.66 -17.08 -0.23
N PRO A 553 -8.48 -17.70 -0.45
CA PRO A 553 -7.49 -17.87 0.61
C PRO A 553 -6.96 -16.54 1.15
N GLN A 554 -6.73 -15.56 0.27
CA GLN A 554 -6.22 -14.25 0.66
C GLN A 554 -7.29 -13.47 1.43
N ASP A 555 -8.55 -13.53 0.98
CA ASP A 555 -9.67 -12.87 1.65
C ASP A 555 -9.94 -13.48 3.03
N ILE A 556 -9.85 -14.80 3.16
CA ILE A 556 -9.93 -15.52 4.45
C ILE A 556 -8.83 -15.05 5.40
N CYS A 557 -7.59 -14.92 4.93
CA CYS A 557 -6.47 -14.47 5.78
C CYS A 557 -6.63 -13.01 6.23
N VAL A 558 -7.10 -12.13 5.34
CA VAL A 558 -7.39 -10.73 5.67
C VAL A 558 -8.52 -10.66 6.69
N LEU A 559 -9.59 -11.44 6.49
CA LEU A 559 -10.70 -11.49 7.43
C LEU A 559 -10.27 -12.00 8.81
N ALA A 560 -9.40 -13.01 8.87
CA ALA A 560 -8.86 -13.52 10.12
C ALA A 560 -7.99 -12.48 10.86
N GLU A 561 -7.25 -11.65 10.12
CA GLU A 561 -6.45 -10.54 10.65
C GLU A 561 -7.34 -9.40 11.18
N ASP A 562 -8.34 -8.98 10.39
CA ASP A 562 -9.27 -7.91 10.75
C ASP A 562 -10.11 -8.25 11.99
N LEU A 563 -10.49 -9.52 12.15
CA LEU A 563 -11.28 -10.01 13.30
C LEU A 563 -10.42 -10.51 14.47
N MET A 564 -9.09 -10.54 14.31
CA MET A 564 -8.13 -11.05 15.31
C MET A 564 -8.46 -12.48 15.77
N ILE A 565 -8.66 -13.39 14.80
CA ILE A 565 -9.08 -14.78 15.04
C ILE A 565 -7.93 -15.64 15.59
N SER A 566 -8.12 -16.32 16.71
CA SER A 566 -7.12 -17.22 17.30
C SER A 566 -7.07 -18.60 16.64
N LEU A 567 -8.23 -19.14 16.25
CA LEU A 567 -8.34 -20.44 15.59
C LEU A 567 -9.30 -20.35 14.41
N LEU A 568 -8.82 -20.75 13.23
CA LEU A 568 -9.58 -20.82 12.00
C LEU A 568 -9.92 -22.27 11.69
N VAL A 569 -11.19 -22.63 11.58
CA VAL A 569 -11.62 -24.02 11.32
C VAL A 569 -12.22 -24.15 9.93
N LEU A 570 -11.57 -24.92 9.07
CA LEU A 570 -12.00 -25.25 7.73
C LEU A 570 -12.66 -26.64 7.70
N PRO A 571 -13.80 -26.80 7.03
CA PRO A 571 -14.34 -28.12 6.72
C PRO A 571 -13.43 -28.86 5.74
N PHE A 572 -13.39 -30.18 5.84
CA PHE A 572 -12.71 -31.02 4.88
C PHE A 572 -13.41 -30.98 3.51
N HIS A 573 -12.61 -31.04 2.44
CA HIS A 573 -13.10 -30.90 1.08
C HIS A 573 -13.91 -32.10 0.57
N ARG A 574 -13.92 -33.22 1.31
CA ARG A 574 -14.72 -34.42 1.01
C ARG A 574 -15.81 -34.61 2.06
N ILE A 575 -16.94 -35.15 1.62
CA ILE A 575 -18.13 -35.39 2.45
C ILE A 575 -18.35 -36.90 2.58
N GLN A 576 -18.71 -37.35 3.78
CA GLN A 576 -19.09 -38.74 4.00
C GLN A 576 -20.50 -39.03 3.45
N ARG A 577 -20.61 -40.07 2.64
CA ARG A 577 -21.87 -40.59 2.10
C ARG A 577 -22.55 -41.50 3.11
N GLN A 578 -23.81 -41.84 2.85
CA GLN A 578 -24.59 -42.75 3.69
C GLN A 578 -24.00 -44.16 3.80
N ASP A 579 -23.19 -44.57 2.82
CA ASP A 579 -22.45 -45.84 2.82
C ASP A 579 -21.17 -45.81 3.68
N GLY A 580 -20.87 -44.66 4.32
CA GLY A 580 -19.69 -44.44 5.14
C GLY A 580 -18.42 -44.07 4.36
N THR A 581 -18.46 -44.10 3.03
CA THR A 581 -17.35 -43.72 2.15
C THR A 581 -17.28 -42.21 1.94
N LEU A 582 -16.08 -41.68 1.66
CA LEU A 582 -15.89 -40.27 1.32
C LEU A 582 -16.12 -40.07 -0.19
N ASP A 583 -16.75 -38.96 -0.56
CA ASP A 583 -16.88 -38.57 -1.97
C ASP A 583 -15.55 -38.14 -2.61
N ALA A 584 -15.58 -37.80 -3.90
CA ALA A 584 -14.39 -37.34 -4.62
C ALA A 584 -13.87 -35.97 -4.14
N GLY A 585 -14.68 -35.24 -3.37
CA GLY A 585 -14.41 -33.91 -2.85
C GLY A 585 -14.39 -32.80 -3.90
N ASN A 586 -14.40 -31.55 -3.42
CA ASN A 586 -14.28 -30.37 -4.26
C ASN A 586 -12.81 -29.91 -4.35
N GLN A 587 -12.23 -29.97 -5.54
CA GLN A 587 -10.82 -29.58 -5.77
C GLN A 587 -10.58 -28.09 -5.51
N GLY A 588 -11.57 -27.22 -5.73
CA GLY A 588 -11.49 -25.80 -5.42
C GLY A 588 -11.30 -25.55 -3.92
N PHE A 589 -12.12 -26.20 -3.08
CA PHE A 589 -11.97 -26.10 -1.63
C PHE A 589 -10.70 -26.78 -1.12
N ARG A 590 -10.25 -27.86 -1.76
CA ARG A 590 -8.93 -28.45 -1.49
C ARG A 590 -7.80 -27.45 -1.73
N TYR A 591 -7.85 -26.72 -2.85
CA TYR A 591 -6.90 -25.65 -3.16
C TYR A 591 -6.93 -24.56 -2.08
N VAL A 592 -8.13 -24.14 -1.66
CA VAL A 592 -8.30 -23.12 -0.62
C VAL A 592 -7.67 -23.57 0.70
N ASN A 593 -8.00 -24.78 1.18
CA ASN A 593 -7.47 -25.31 2.43
C ASN A 593 -5.93 -25.33 2.43
N ARG A 594 -5.31 -25.81 1.33
CA ARG A 594 -3.84 -25.84 1.19
C ARG A 594 -3.21 -24.46 1.21
N LYS A 595 -3.83 -23.47 0.55
CA LYS A 595 -3.31 -22.10 0.52
C LYS A 595 -3.46 -21.41 1.88
N VAL A 596 -4.62 -21.56 2.53
CA VAL A 596 -4.86 -21.00 3.87
C VAL A 596 -3.88 -21.57 4.89
N LEU A 597 -3.65 -22.89 4.92
CA LEU A 597 -2.65 -23.52 5.79
C LEU A 597 -1.23 -22.93 5.63
N ARG A 598 -0.88 -22.42 4.44
CA ARG A 598 0.43 -21.81 4.17
C ARG A 598 0.52 -20.33 4.52
N SER A 599 -0.60 -19.60 4.52
CA SER A 599 -0.61 -18.13 4.58
C SER A 599 -1.35 -17.54 5.78
N ALA A 600 -2.09 -18.35 6.55
CA ALA A 600 -2.91 -17.88 7.65
C ALA A 600 -2.08 -17.20 8.76
N PRO A 601 -2.57 -16.07 9.32
CA PRO A 601 -1.90 -15.36 10.41
C PRO A 601 -2.12 -16.00 11.80
N CYS A 602 -2.96 -17.04 11.88
CA CYS A 602 -3.36 -17.76 13.09
C CYS A 602 -3.31 -19.27 12.89
N SER A 603 -3.60 -20.00 13.96
CA SER A 603 -3.70 -21.46 13.91
C SER A 603 -4.89 -21.91 13.10
N VAL A 604 -4.69 -22.95 12.29
CA VAL A 604 -5.68 -23.46 11.34
C VAL A 604 -6.03 -24.90 11.69
N GLY A 605 -7.31 -25.16 11.89
CA GLY A 605 -7.91 -26.48 12.02
C GLY A 605 -8.55 -26.94 10.72
N ILE A 606 -8.37 -28.20 10.33
CA ILE A 606 -9.22 -28.87 9.33
C ILE A 606 -10.06 -29.92 10.06
N LEU A 607 -11.39 -29.77 9.98
CA LEU A 607 -12.34 -30.71 10.57
C LEU A 607 -12.79 -31.71 9.51
N VAL A 608 -12.39 -32.97 9.70
CA VAL A 608 -12.88 -34.13 8.95
C VAL A 608 -14.02 -34.75 9.74
N ASP A 609 -15.26 -34.42 9.33
CA ASP A 609 -16.44 -35.00 9.98
C ASP A 609 -16.73 -36.40 9.44
N ARG A 610 -16.71 -37.38 10.34
CA ARG A 610 -17.13 -38.76 10.08
C ARG A 610 -18.12 -39.27 11.12
N GLY A 611 -18.79 -38.41 11.87
CA GLY A 611 -19.71 -38.88 12.92
C GLY A 611 -19.97 -37.88 14.02
N LEU A 612 -19.12 -36.87 14.19
CA LEU A 612 -19.33 -35.76 15.13
C LEU A 612 -20.67 -35.06 14.87
N GLY A 613 -21.07 -34.91 13.61
CA GLY A 613 -22.38 -34.35 13.25
C GLY A 613 -23.59 -35.25 13.57
N ASN A 614 -23.38 -36.55 13.76
CA ASN A 614 -24.45 -37.52 14.05
C ASN A 614 -24.72 -37.70 15.55
N ILE A 615 -23.87 -37.14 16.41
CA ILE A 615 -24.05 -37.19 17.87
C ILE A 615 -25.21 -36.26 18.23
N GLU A 616 -26.23 -36.82 18.87
CA GLU A 616 -27.33 -36.03 19.45
C GLU A 616 -26.77 -34.98 20.42
N ARG A 617 -27.44 -33.82 20.48
CA ARG A 617 -26.93 -32.59 21.10
C ARG A 617 -26.07 -32.84 22.35
N ILE A 618 -24.79 -32.51 22.24
CA ILE A 618 -23.88 -32.51 23.38
C ILE A 618 -24.34 -31.36 24.29
N SER A 619 -24.78 -31.68 25.50
CA SER A 619 -25.15 -30.69 26.52
C SER A 619 -24.62 -31.14 27.87
N ARG A 620 -24.57 -30.23 28.85
CA ARG A 620 -24.01 -30.46 30.19
C ARG A 620 -24.61 -31.65 30.94
N SER A 621 -25.78 -32.14 30.53
CA SER A 621 -26.63 -33.05 31.33
C SER A 621 -26.90 -34.41 30.69
N GLU A 622 -26.69 -34.60 29.37
CA GLU A 622 -27.28 -35.75 28.63
C GLU A 622 -26.26 -36.65 27.93
N VAL A 623 -25.19 -36.13 27.34
CA VAL A 623 -24.28 -36.93 26.49
C VAL A 623 -22.81 -36.65 26.81
N THR A 624 -22.05 -37.69 27.14
CA THR A 624 -20.58 -37.61 27.30
C THR A 624 -19.87 -38.01 26.00
N ILE A 625 -19.00 -37.15 25.49
CA ILE A 625 -18.15 -37.43 24.32
C ILE A 625 -16.73 -37.80 24.75
N ASN A 626 -16.18 -38.88 24.17
CA ASN A 626 -14.79 -39.28 24.38
C ASN A 626 -13.92 -38.63 23.31
N VAL A 627 -12.94 -37.84 23.74
CA VAL A 627 -12.00 -37.13 22.86
C VAL A 627 -10.59 -37.62 23.13
N ALA A 628 -9.79 -37.86 22.10
CA ALA A 628 -8.38 -38.18 22.23
C ALA A 628 -7.49 -37.12 21.57
N VAL A 629 -6.29 -36.92 22.11
CA VAL A 629 -5.24 -36.11 21.50
C VAL A 629 -4.00 -36.97 21.36
N ILE A 630 -3.41 -36.99 20.17
CA ILE A 630 -2.17 -37.71 19.92
C ILE A 630 -1.03 -36.70 19.96
N PHE A 631 -0.02 -36.99 20.78
CA PHE A 631 1.18 -36.16 20.94
C PHE A 631 2.42 -36.99 20.61
N ILE A 632 3.09 -36.67 19.51
CA ILE A 632 4.40 -37.24 19.15
C ILE A 632 5.52 -36.23 19.46
N GLY A 633 5.25 -34.95 19.19
CA GLY A 633 6.19 -33.85 19.34
C GLY A 633 6.21 -32.95 18.10
N GLY A 634 6.53 -31.68 18.31
CA GLY A 634 6.55 -30.63 17.31
C GLY A 634 5.54 -29.51 17.58
N LYS A 635 5.78 -28.37 16.93
CA LYS A 635 4.95 -27.16 17.05
C LYS A 635 3.43 -27.37 16.90
N ASP A 636 3.01 -28.19 15.94
CA ASP A 636 1.58 -28.43 15.68
C ASP A 636 0.93 -29.31 16.75
N ASP A 637 1.66 -30.27 17.32
CA ASP A 637 1.17 -31.11 18.42
C ASP A 637 1.02 -30.30 19.71
N ARG A 638 1.95 -29.36 19.97
CA ARG A 638 1.82 -28.41 21.10
C ARG A 638 0.58 -27.54 20.96
N GLU A 639 0.30 -27.06 19.75
CA GLU A 639 -0.89 -26.27 19.44
C GLU A 639 -2.19 -27.09 19.58
N ALA A 640 -2.18 -28.35 19.12
CA ALA A 640 -3.27 -29.29 19.30
C ALA A 640 -3.55 -29.58 20.78
N LEU A 641 -2.50 -29.75 21.59
CA LEU A 641 -2.58 -29.96 23.03
C LEU A 641 -3.15 -28.72 23.75
N ALA A 642 -2.75 -27.52 23.32
CA ALA A 642 -3.29 -26.26 23.83
C ALA A 642 -4.80 -26.14 23.59
N TYR A 643 -5.26 -26.45 22.38
CA TYR A 643 -6.69 -26.48 22.08
C TYR A 643 -7.43 -27.56 22.88
N ALA A 644 -6.83 -28.75 23.03
CA ALA A 644 -7.44 -29.82 23.78
C ALA A 644 -7.60 -29.52 25.28
N SER A 645 -6.64 -28.81 25.88
CA SER A 645 -6.78 -28.27 27.24
C SER A 645 -8.09 -27.48 27.37
N ARG A 646 -8.39 -26.60 26.40
CA ARG A 646 -9.64 -25.83 26.39
C ARG A 646 -10.87 -26.72 26.28
N VAL A 647 -10.84 -27.73 25.40
CA VAL A 647 -11.94 -28.69 25.21
C VAL A 647 -12.21 -29.52 26.48
N SER A 648 -11.18 -29.82 27.26
CA SER A 648 -11.32 -30.58 28.52
C SER A 648 -12.09 -29.83 29.62
N GLN A 649 -12.23 -28.50 29.50
CA GLN A 649 -13.00 -27.70 30.46
C GLN A 649 -14.51 -27.93 30.33
N HIS A 650 -14.97 -28.50 29.21
CA HIS A 650 -16.39 -28.77 29.00
C HIS A 650 -16.81 -30.04 29.78
N PRO A 651 -17.88 -29.97 30.61
CA PRO A 651 -18.24 -31.08 31.52
C PRO A 651 -18.67 -32.35 30.80
N GLY A 652 -19.17 -32.24 29.57
CA GLY A 652 -19.55 -33.38 28.72
C GLY A 652 -18.36 -34.06 28.01
N VAL A 653 -17.14 -33.56 28.13
CA VAL A 653 -15.96 -34.09 27.41
C VAL A 653 -15.09 -34.92 28.35
N LYS A 654 -14.78 -36.15 27.94
CA LYS A 654 -13.72 -36.98 28.56
C LYS A 654 -12.50 -37.00 27.65
N LEU A 655 -11.46 -36.26 28.02
CA LEU A 655 -10.24 -36.13 27.23
C LEU A 655 -9.19 -37.18 27.64
N THR A 656 -8.62 -37.88 26.66
CA THR A 656 -7.43 -38.73 26.81
C THR A 656 -6.26 -38.19 25.99
N VAL A 657 -5.11 -38.00 26.61
CA VAL A 657 -3.86 -37.65 25.94
C VAL A 657 -3.04 -38.93 25.73
N ILE A 658 -2.69 -39.21 24.48
CA ILE A 658 -1.93 -40.37 24.04
C ILE A 658 -0.57 -39.89 23.56
N ARG A 659 0.47 -40.08 24.39
CA ARG A 659 1.85 -39.71 24.05
C ARG A 659 2.57 -40.89 23.41
N LEU A 660 3.03 -40.73 22.17
CA LEU A 660 3.77 -41.75 21.43
C LEU A 660 5.26 -41.45 21.48
N LEU A 661 6.04 -42.35 22.07
CA LEU A 661 7.48 -42.22 22.23
C LEU A 661 8.20 -43.34 21.47
N VAL A 662 9.44 -43.08 21.05
CA VAL A 662 10.27 -44.09 20.40
C VAL A 662 10.81 -45.06 21.47
N ASP A 663 10.64 -46.36 21.26
CA ASP A 663 11.27 -47.38 22.11
C ASP A 663 12.79 -47.42 21.84
N THR A 664 13.59 -47.33 22.91
CA THR A 664 15.06 -47.26 22.83
C THR A 664 15.75 -48.64 22.93
N ASN A 665 14.98 -49.72 23.12
CA ASN A 665 15.54 -51.05 23.32
C ASN A 665 15.74 -51.84 22.00
N ALA A 666 17.03 -52.12 21.75
CA ALA A 666 17.64 -53.10 20.83
C ALA A 666 17.57 -52.92 19.29
N GLU A 667 16.47 -52.52 18.66
CA GLU A 667 16.44 -52.37 17.17
C GLU A 667 16.51 -50.92 16.67
N SER A 668 15.99 -49.97 17.44
CA SER A 668 16.05 -48.53 17.15
C SER A 668 17.48 -47.97 17.22
N SER A 669 18.37 -48.58 18.00
CA SER A 669 19.76 -48.16 18.18
C SER A 669 20.59 -48.23 16.87
N ARG A 670 20.24 -49.11 15.94
CA ARG A 670 20.90 -49.22 14.63
C ARG A 670 20.48 -48.13 13.64
N LEU A 671 19.25 -47.63 13.74
CA LEU A 671 18.72 -46.52 12.93
C LEU A 671 19.09 -45.15 13.52
N VAL A 672 19.18 -45.04 14.84
CA VAL A 672 19.65 -43.84 15.55
C VAL A 672 21.13 -43.56 15.24
N GLY A 673 21.95 -44.59 15.08
CA GLY A 673 23.38 -44.45 14.76
C GLY A 673 23.73 -43.88 13.38
N TYR A 674 22.76 -43.75 12.46
CA TYR A 674 22.96 -43.21 11.10
C TYR A 674 22.32 -41.84 10.88
N MET A 675 21.64 -41.27 11.88
CA MET A 675 21.08 -39.92 11.79
C MET A 675 22.09 -38.89 12.27
N VAL A 676 22.42 -37.95 11.38
CA VAL A 676 22.86 -36.61 11.79
C VAL A 676 21.66 -36.01 12.55
N VAL A 677 21.67 -36.12 13.87
CA VAL A 677 20.69 -35.44 14.72
C VAL A 677 20.88 -33.95 14.50
N ASN A 678 19.95 -33.33 13.78
CA ASN A 678 20.02 -31.89 13.51
C ASN A 678 19.87 -31.18 14.87
N PRO A 679 20.78 -30.28 15.28
CA PRO A 679 20.70 -29.60 16.58
C PRO A 679 19.37 -28.86 16.80
N GLU A 680 18.69 -28.46 15.73
CA GLU A 680 17.35 -27.85 15.75
C GLU A 680 16.27 -28.83 16.25
N GLN A 681 16.34 -30.11 15.88
CA GLN A 681 15.37 -31.12 16.32
C GLN A 681 15.53 -31.47 17.81
N GLU A 682 16.76 -31.44 18.32
CA GLU A 682 17.01 -31.66 19.74
C GLU A 682 16.51 -30.50 20.59
N GLN A 683 16.69 -29.26 20.12
CA GLN A 683 16.09 -28.08 20.76
C GLN A 683 14.56 -28.13 20.72
N GLU A 684 13.95 -28.54 19.61
CA GLU A 684 12.50 -28.66 19.51
C GLU A 684 11.95 -29.72 20.47
N ARG A 685 12.63 -30.86 20.64
CA ARG A 685 12.28 -31.89 21.64
C ARG A 685 12.36 -31.37 23.07
N GLN A 686 13.37 -30.58 23.42
CA GLN A 686 13.45 -29.98 24.76
C GLN A 686 12.26 -29.06 25.03
N VAL A 687 11.85 -28.26 24.05
CA VAL A 687 10.67 -27.41 24.16
C VAL A 687 9.38 -28.25 24.25
N ASP A 688 9.30 -29.35 23.51
CA ASP A 688 8.18 -30.30 23.60
C ASP A 688 8.06 -30.92 24.99
N ASP A 689 9.17 -31.38 25.55
CA ASP A 689 9.22 -31.99 26.88
C ASP A 689 8.88 -30.98 27.98
N GLU A 690 9.41 -29.76 27.91
CA GLU A 690 9.10 -28.69 28.87
C GLU A 690 7.62 -28.29 28.81
N TYR A 691 7.08 -28.11 27.60
CA TYR A 691 5.67 -27.77 27.41
C TYR A 691 4.74 -28.89 27.91
N PHE A 692 5.07 -30.15 27.59
CA PHE A 692 4.29 -31.30 28.03
C PHE A 692 4.33 -31.47 29.55
N ALA A 693 5.49 -31.26 30.18
CA ALA A 693 5.62 -31.31 31.64
C ALA A 693 4.70 -30.29 32.32
N GLN A 694 4.69 -29.04 31.85
CA GLN A 694 3.79 -28.00 32.34
C GLN A 694 2.31 -28.37 32.13
N PHE A 695 1.96 -28.93 30.97
CA PHE A 695 0.61 -29.40 30.71
C PHE A 695 0.20 -30.53 31.66
N TYR A 696 1.08 -31.50 31.89
CA TYR A 696 0.86 -32.66 32.76
C TYR A 696 0.58 -32.22 34.20
N GLU A 697 1.42 -31.32 34.74
CA GLU A 697 1.23 -30.76 36.08
C GLU A 697 -0.10 -30.02 36.22
N ASN A 698 -0.46 -29.19 35.23
CA ASN A 698 -1.64 -28.35 35.31
C ASN A 698 -2.96 -29.11 35.13
N HIS A 699 -3.01 -30.17 34.33
CA HIS A 699 -4.29 -30.79 33.93
C HIS A 699 -4.40 -32.29 34.21
N VAL A 700 -3.29 -33.03 34.14
CA VAL A 700 -3.31 -34.49 34.34
C VAL A 700 -3.25 -34.84 35.82
N VAL A 701 -2.38 -34.16 36.58
CA VAL A 701 -2.25 -34.37 38.05
C VAL A 701 -3.56 -34.05 38.77
N GLY A 702 -4.33 -33.07 38.29
CA GLY A 702 -5.65 -32.74 38.81
C GLY A 702 -6.76 -33.76 38.50
N GLY A 703 -6.47 -34.82 37.72
CA GLY A 703 -7.41 -35.89 37.40
C GLY A 703 -8.47 -35.53 36.34
N HIS A 704 -8.34 -34.38 35.68
CA HIS A 704 -9.30 -33.90 34.67
C HIS A 704 -9.07 -34.52 33.28
N ILE A 705 -7.87 -35.02 33.01
CA ILE A 705 -7.46 -35.59 31.72
C ILE A 705 -6.80 -36.95 31.95
N LEU A 706 -7.23 -37.97 31.20
CA LEU A 706 -6.59 -39.28 31.23
C LEU A 706 -5.29 -39.24 30.41
N TYR A 707 -4.22 -39.84 30.93
CA TYR A 707 -2.93 -39.89 30.26
C TYR A 707 -2.50 -41.33 29.95
N THR A 708 -2.02 -41.55 28.73
CA THR A 708 -1.48 -42.84 28.28
C THR A 708 -0.20 -42.64 27.50
N GLU A 709 0.86 -43.35 27.88
CA GLU A 709 2.13 -43.41 27.16
C GLU A 709 2.22 -44.72 26.38
N LYS A 710 2.65 -44.65 25.11
CA LYS A 710 2.96 -45.83 24.29
C LYS A 710 4.35 -45.69 23.70
N HIS A 711 5.22 -46.65 24.01
CA HIS A 711 6.54 -46.79 23.39
C HIS A 711 6.42 -47.66 22.14
N LEU A 712 6.87 -47.15 21.01
CA LEU A 712 6.73 -47.76 19.69
C LEU A 712 8.08 -47.82 18.98
N ALA A 713 8.36 -48.92 18.29
CA ALA A 713 9.61 -49.14 17.59
C ALA A 713 9.64 -48.49 16.20
N ASN A 714 8.51 -48.46 15.49
CA ASN A 714 8.44 -48.03 14.09
C ASN A 714 7.03 -47.55 13.67
N ALA A 715 6.93 -47.03 12.45
CA ALA A 715 5.68 -46.58 11.86
C ALA A 715 4.60 -47.67 11.71
N ALA A 716 4.96 -48.95 11.55
CA ALA A 716 3.97 -50.03 11.47
C ALA A 716 3.26 -50.24 12.82
N GLU A 717 4.01 -50.19 13.93
CA GLU A 717 3.44 -50.23 15.27
C GLU A 717 2.59 -48.99 15.55
N THR A 718 3.01 -47.80 15.09
CA THR A 718 2.19 -46.59 15.14
C THR A 718 0.87 -46.78 14.40
N PHE A 719 0.87 -47.32 13.19
CA PHE A 719 -0.35 -47.60 12.44
C PHE A 719 -1.27 -48.59 13.18
N SER A 720 -0.72 -49.67 13.72
CA SER A 720 -1.50 -50.65 14.50
C SER A 720 -2.10 -50.03 15.77
N THR A 721 -1.37 -49.12 16.40
CA THR A 721 -1.80 -48.37 17.58
C THR A 721 -2.94 -47.42 17.25
N LEU A 722 -2.83 -46.66 16.15
CA LEU A 722 -3.90 -45.80 15.68
C LEU A 722 -5.17 -46.63 15.41
N ARG A 723 -5.03 -47.80 14.78
CA ARG A 723 -6.16 -48.67 14.46
C ARG A 723 -6.88 -49.18 15.71
N SER A 724 -6.15 -49.39 16.80
CA SER A 724 -6.75 -49.77 18.10
C SER A 724 -7.65 -48.69 18.73
N LEU A 725 -7.59 -47.44 18.23
CA LEU A 725 -8.43 -46.34 18.72
C LEU A 725 -9.83 -46.32 18.10
N GLU A 726 -10.05 -47.10 17.04
CA GLU A 726 -11.34 -47.19 16.35
C GLU A 726 -12.46 -47.56 17.32
N GLY A 727 -13.56 -46.80 17.29
CA GLY A 727 -14.75 -47.03 18.12
C GLY A 727 -14.64 -46.61 19.59
N LEU A 728 -13.44 -46.22 20.08
CA LEU A 728 -13.24 -45.78 21.46
C LEU A 728 -13.51 -44.27 21.65
N TYR A 729 -13.18 -43.49 20.62
CA TYR A 729 -13.25 -42.03 20.63
C TYR A 729 -14.11 -41.50 19.49
N SER A 730 -14.87 -40.45 19.77
CA SER A 730 -15.73 -39.79 18.78
C SER A 730 -15.00 -38.67 18.02
N LEU A 731 -14.00 -38.06 18.65
CA LEU A 731 -13.15 -37.03 18.06
C LEU A 731 -11.68 -37.28 18.43
N VAL A 732 -10.79 -37.24 17.44
CA VAL A 732 -9.34 -37.26 17.66
C VAL A 732 -8.73 -35.97 17.16
N ILE A 733 -7.95 -35.31 18.02
CA ILE A 733 -7.23 -34.06 17.72
C ILE A 733 -5.75 -34.39 17.50
N VAL A 734 -5.19 -33.94 16.37
CA VAL A 734 -3.79 -34.21 16.00
C VAL A 734 -3.13 -32.94 15.45
N GLY A 735 -1.83 -32.78 15.68
CA GLY A 735 -1.05 -31.79 14.97
C GLY A 735 -0.80 -32.25 13.53
N ARG A 736 -0.81 -31.31 12.58
CA ARG A 736 -0.57 -31.62 11.16
C ARG A 736 0.85 -32.16 10.93
N GLU A 737 1.85 -31.50 11.47
CA GLU A 737 3.26 -31.91 11.34
C GLU A 737 3.80 -32.75 12.51
N GLY A 738 2.91 -33.29 13.36
CA GLY A 738 3.28 -34.11 14.51
C GLY A 738 4.25 -35.22 14.15
N GLY A 739 5.50 -35.08 14.59
CA GLY A 739 6.58 -36.00 14.31
C GLY A 739 6.84 -36.28 12.82
N VAL A 740 6.63 -35.33 11.89
CA VAL A 740 6.95 -35.53 10.46
C VAL A 740 8.42 -35.92 10.28
N ASN A 741 8.65 -37.02 9.55
CA ASN A 741 9.97 -37.64 9.35
C ASN A 741 10.63 -38.18 10.63
N SER A 742 9.89 -38.32 11.73
CA SER A 742 10.33 -39.10 12.89
C SER A 742 10.31 -40.60 12.59
N ILE A 743 10.98 -41.39 13.43
CA ILE A 743 11.01 -42.86 13.32
C ILE A 743 9.57 -43.45 13.32
N LEU A 744 8.63 -42.79 14.01
CA LEU A 744 7.24 -43.24 14.18
C LEU A 744 6.33 -42.92 12.98
N THR A 745 6.72 -42.00 12.09
CA THR A 745 5.90 -41.63 10.92
C THR A 745 6.62 -41.84 9.60
N ARG A 746 7.89 -42.26 9.64
CA ARG A 746 8.71 -42.50 8.44
C ARG A 746 8.07 -43.58 7.56
N GLY A 747 7.85 -43.25 6.31
CA GLY A 747 7.17 -44.11 5.34
C GLY A 747 5.65 -43.95 5.31
N MET A 748 5.01 -43.32 6.31
CA MET A 748 3.59 -42.98 6.21
C MET A 748 3.32 -41.86 5.21
N ASN A 749 4.29 -40.96 5.01
CA ASN A 749 4.19 -39.85 4.06
C ASN A 749 4.07 -40.32 2.60
N ASP A 750 4.69 -41.45 2.25
CA ASP A 750 4.73 -41.96 0.87
C ASP A 750 3.36 -42.47 0.38
N TRP A 751 2.44 -42.76 1.31
CA TRP A 751 1.11 -43.32 1.03
C TRP A 751 -0.02 -42.31 1.25
N GLN A 752 0.30 -41.03 1.47
CA GLN A 752 -0.71 -40.00 1.77
C GLN A 752 -1.61 -39.69 0.56
N GLN A 753 -2.93 -39.76 0.75
CA GLN A 753 -3.89 -39.31 -0.26
C GLN A 753 -4.13 -37.79 -0.15
N CYS A 754 -4.15 -37.26 1.09
CA CYS A 754 -4.40 -35.87 1.40
C CYS A 754 -3.28 -35.29 2.29
N PRO A 755 -2.15 -34.83 1.71
CA PRO A 755 -1.02 -34.30 2.49
C PRO A 755 -1.33 -33.00 3.26
N GLU A 756 -2.46 -32.35 2.97
CA GLU A 756 -3.00 -31.27 3.80
C GLU A 756 -3.38 -31.72 5.23
N LEU A 757 -3.59 -33.02 5.47
CA LEU A 757 -3.95 -33.58 6.79
C LEU A 757 -2.74 -34.05 7.61
N GLY A 758 -1.57 -34.19 6.99
CA GLY A 758 -0.39 -34.81 7.63
C GLY A 758 -0.48 -36.33 7.76
N PRO A 759 0.59 -37.01 8.22
CA PRO A 759 0.68 -38.48 8.21
C PRO A 759 -0.35 -39.15 9.09
N ILE A 760 -0.53 -38.67 10.32
CA ILE A 760 -1.48 -39.26 11.27
C ILE A 760 -2.90 -38.90 10.86
N GLY A 761 -3.14 -37.63 10.51
CA GLY A 761 -4.44 -37.13 10.11
C GLY A 761 -5.00 -37.82 8.88
N ASP A 762 -4.17 -38.08 7.87
CA ASP A 762 -4.56 -38.79 6.65
C ASP A 762 -4.91 -40.27 6.92
N VAL A 763 -4.13 -40.95 7.77
CA VAL A 763 -4.41 -42.34 8.18
C VAL A 763 -5.73 -42.45 8.92
N LEU A 764 -5.96 -41.60 9.94
CA LEU A 764 -7.21 -41.59 10.70
C LEU A 764 -8.42 -41.20 9.87
N SER A 765 -8.21 -40.33 8.87
CA SER A 765 -9.26 -39.89 7.94
C SER A 765 -9.46 -40.86 6.77
N GLY A 766 -8.62 -41.88 6.65
CA GLY A 766 -8.61 -42.82 5.54
C GLY A 766 -9.86 -43.71 5.50
N PRO A 767 -10.26 -44.20 4.30
CA PRO A 767 -11.48 -44.99 4.15
C PRO A 767 -11.51 -46.27 5.01
N ASP A 768 -10.34 -46.83 5.32
CA ASP A 768 -10.18 -48.13 6.00
C ASP A 768 -10.20 -48.05 7.55
N PHE A 769 -10.37 -46.86 8.13
CA PHE A 769 -10.09 -46.62 9.55
C PHE A 769 -11.31 -46.59 10.47
N SER A 770 -12.31 -45.74 10.20
CA SER A 770 -13.58 -45.71 10.96
C SER A 770 -14.58 -44.82 10.27
N THR A 771 -15.86 -45.22 10.28
CA THR A 771 -16.96 -44.39 9.75
C THR A 771 -17.68 -43.56 10.81
N THR A 772 -17.18 -43.55 12.06
CA THR A 772 -17.84 -42.88 13.21
C THR A 772 -16.92 -41.92 13.98
N MET A 773 -15.60 -41.97 13.74
CA MET A 773 -14.60 -41.14 14.40
C MET A 773 -14.24 -39.92 13.54
N SER A 774 -14.57 -38.72 14.01
CA SER A 774 -14.13 -37.47 13.37
C SER A 774 -12.70 -37.10 13.77
N VAL A 775 -12.00 -36.36 12.92
CA VAL A 775 -10.61 -35.95 13.14
C VAL A 775 -10.48 -34.44 12.99
N LEU A 776 -9.83 -33.77 13.95
CA LEU A 776 -9.46 -32.37 13.88
C LEU A 776 -7.95 -32.25 13.75
N ILE A 777 -7.49 -31.75 12.61
CA ILE A 777 -6.08 -31.54 12.31
C ILE A 777 -5.74 -30.09 12.58
N ILE A 778 -4.85 -29.80 13.52
CA ILE A 778 -4.44 -28.43 13.89
C ILE A 778 -3.04 -28.15 13.38
N GLN A 779 -2.84 -26.98 12.78
CA GLN A 779 -1.54 -26.46 12.40
C GLN A 779 -1.31 -25.11 13.07
N GLN A 780 -0.13 -24.92 13.66
CA GLN A 780 0.28 -23.63 14.20
C GLN A 780 0.53 -22.63 13.06
N HIS A 781 0.31 -21.34 13.35
CA HIS A 781 0.59 -20.24 12.43
C HIS A 781 2.03 -20.29 11.90
N ARG A 782 2.22 -19.99 10.61
CA ARG A 782 3.57 -19.88 10.00
C ARG A 782 3.95 -18.42 9.82
N LEU A 783 5.14 -18.04 10.31
CA LEU A 783 5.65 -16.69 10.09
C LEU A 783 6.01 -16.51 8.60
N LYS A 784 5.43 -15.49 7.98
CA LYS A 784 5.69 -15.11 6.58
C LYS A 784 7.15 -14.68 6.43
N GLY A 785 8.05 -15.65 6.17
CA GLY A 785 9.51 -15.46 6.15
C GLY A 785 10.33 -16.74 6.37
N GLU A 786 9.76 -17.78 6.98
CA GLU A 786 10.34 -19.13 6.96
C GLU A 786 9.93 -19.83 5.66
N LEU A 787 10.63 -19.48 4.58
CA LEU A 787 10.59 -20.25 3.34
C LEU A 787 11.49 -21.46 3.55
N ASP A 788 10.92 -22.54 4.10
CA ASP A 788 11.50 -23.85 3.91
C ASP A 788 11.30 -24.23 2.44
N GLY A 789 12.44 -24.45 1.77
CA GLY A 789 12.50 -24.69 0.34
C GLY A 789 11.71 -25.93 -0.05
N LEU A 790 10.62 -25.72 -0.75
CA LEU A 790 10.09 -26.63 -1.76
C LEU A 790 9.60 -25.72 -2.89
N ASP A 791 10.48 -25.58 -3.88
CA ASP A 791 10.09 -25.28 -5.26
C ASP A 791 9.00 -26.26 -5.71
N GLU A 792 8.27 -25.87 -6.76
CA GLU A 792 7.19 -26.60 -7.46
C GLU A 792 5.76 -26.31 -6.96
N ASP A 793 5.13 -25.32 -7.61
CA ASP A 793 4.01 -25.57 -8.55
C ASP A 793 3.41 -24.23 -9.00
N PHE A 794 4.10 -23.59 -9.94
CA PHE A 794 3.47 -22.67 -10.88
C PHE A 794 3.06 -23.48 -12.12
N SER A 795 1.87 -24.07 -12.07
CA SER A 795 1.15 -24.46 -13.27
C SER A 795 -0.32 -24.67 -12.95
N ILE A 796 -1.16 -23.67 -13.26
CA ILE A 796 -2.39 -23.90 -14.00
C ILE A 796 -2.53 -22.71 -14.96
N MET A 797 -2.70 -23.04 -16.25
CA MET A 797 -3.00 -22.13 -17.35
C MET A 797 -4.27 -21.32 -17.11
#